data_AF-A0A7Y5SKP7-F1
#
_entry.id   AF-A0A7Y5SKP7-F1
#
_cell.length_a   1.000
_cell.length_b   1.000
_cell.length_c   1.000
_cell.angle_alpha   90.00
_cell.angle_beta   90.00
_cell.angle_gamma   90.00
#
_symmetry.space_group_name_H-M   'P 1'
#
loop_
_entity.id
_entity.type
_entity.pdbx_description
1 polymer ?
#
loop_
_entity_poly.entity_id
_entity_poly.type
_entity_poly.pdbx_seq_one_letter_code
_entity_poly.pdbx_strand_id
1 'polypeptide(L)'
;MLRTALLALALGIFPLAALAAEPPSDARRLLLSGKYAEAAEIYQARAPQDPASAVGLSRCLAAEGKYDEAAAVLTAASADHAVIQAELALLAFDRGDYPEAEKHAEAALRLEPSQLQARWVRGELLKNSGRLEEAEKAYLWLVTHYNEHDVRDAESLRWIGLAAAQVARWKRLGKQFDFLVNELYPDALKAEPGYWPAHYEAGRLFLEKHNQADAAREFKAALALNPSAAEVHAASALVALENREIEQAEQSLRRALEINSRLLAAWHVKADLAWANFQPAEAADLLRKYALPLNPASEATLGRLAACFVLREGVPQGVSGTEWSKLAEGVAAHNTHAGEFYFTCGSWLEARSKLPEAEYFFKEAAGRMPQLLGSHAELGLLSMRAADEEQARKRLEEAFQADPFNVRVKNSLEVLDVLDGMEKLETRHCILRFDGQADRLLSRYAARVLDEVYPELCKQFGFQPPKSPLVEVFFETKGVSGQQWFSARMIGLPYLGAVAASTGHMLAMTSPNDRVVAKKFNWARVLKHELVHVITLQQTHFNIPHWYTEALAVWSEGHPRPQEWNELLVARVAENRLFNLDTLNFGFTRPTSSDDWQLAYCQAELYLEYMLDGRNEQVIRDLLAAYRDGLATPEAIRRVFQMPIEQFERGYSEYLKRLVAGMAGLEPPSQESFPDLLTARREKPDDPQIAAKVAEGYLRRGAYEEALTVAAEVLKKQPKHALATYVMARLELRGGRPEKALELLETSLDLTRPDAKCLNLLAGLKLKAEAYAEAARLYEMGARYYPCNLQWLRSLARVHLLVDNQDGLLGVLQKLAAADPDDLMARKKLAEMALAAKDYQAAEDWANQAVEIDVSDAGAHCAFAESLVGRHNYRQAIEEFETAIALDPNQPRPRFALADACLQAGDARKARQVLADLVKIAPDYPGAELLLESVLEDLEKNEREP
;
A
#
# COMPACT_ATOMS: atom_id res chain seq x y z
N MET A 1 19.65 -24.33 79.14
CA MET A 1 20.58 -23.85 80.19
C MET A 1 21.32 -22.63 79.61
N LEU A 2 20.83 -21.39 79.77
CA LEU A 2 20.94 -20.46 80.90
C LEU A 2 22.40 -20.08 81.29
N ARG A 3 22.73 -18.78 81.10
CA ARG A 3 23.64 -17.86 81.85
C ARG A 3 24.71 -17.15 80.99
N THR A 4 24.51 -15.88 80.60
CA THR A 4 24.76 -14.57 81.29
C THR A 4 26.20 -14.03 81.19
N ALA A 5 26.32 -12.97 80.38
CA ALA A 5 27.06 -11.70 80.53
C ALA A 5 28.47 -11.62 81.16
N LEU A 6 29.39 -10.96 80.43
CA LEU A 6 30.17 -9.83 80.95
C LEU A 6 30.80 -8.98 79.83
N LEU A 7 30.61 -7.66 79.95
CA LEU A 7 31.21 -6.57 79.19
C LEU A 7 32.72 -6.48 79.43
N ALA A 8 33.50 -6.18 78.39
CA ALA A 8 34.69 -5.32 78.49
C ALA A 8 35.01 -4.70 77.12
N LEU A 9 34.99 -3.36 77.07
CA LEU A 9 35.46 -2.53 75.97
C LEU A 9 36.95 -2.80 75.68
N ALA A 10 37.29 -3.01 74.41
CA ALA A 10 38.60 -2.65 73.87
C ALA A 10 38.44 -2.20 72.42
N LEU A 11 38.78 -0.94 72.19
CA LEU A 11 38.86 -0.29 70.88
C LEU A 11 39.74 -1.10 69.93
N GLY A 12 39.12 -1.62 68.87
CA GLY A 12 39.79 -2.22 67.73
C GLY A 12 39.18 -1.63 66.46
N ILE A 13 39.93 -0.74 65.82
CA ILE A 13 39.63 -0.16 64.51
C ILE A 13 39.55 -1.30 63.49
N PHE A 14 38.34 -1.67 63.08
CA PHE A 14 38.13 -2.41 61.84
C PHE A 14 38.13 -1.39 60.69
N PRO A 15 38.84 -1.63 59.57
CA PRO A 15 38.62 -0.83 58.39
C PRO A 15 37.19 -1.11 57.93
N LEU A 16 36.37 -0.07 57.83
CA LEU A 16 35.15 -0.14 57.04
C LEU A 16 35.58 -0.57 55.64
N ALA A 17 35.21 -1.80 55.27
CA ALA A 17 35.05 -2.14 53.88
C ALA A 17 34.05 -1.12 53.32
N ALA A 18 34.52 -0.27 52.40
CA ALA A 18 33.67 0.59 51.61
C ALA A 18 32.78 -0.34 50.77
N LEU A 19 31.57 -0.63 51.27
CA LEU A 19 30.47 -1.01 50.39
C LEU A 19 30.28 0.17 49.45
N ALA A 20 30.52 -0.06 48.16
CA ALA A 20 30.11 0.85 47.10
C ALA A 20 28.60 1.10 47.26
N ALA A 21 28.25 2.29 47.74
CA ALA A 21 26.86 2.65 47.93
C ALA A 21 26.23 2.80 46.55
N GLU A 22 25.16 2.04 46.28
CA GLU A 22 24.32 2.26 45.11
C GLU A 22 23.88 3.74 45.05
N PRO A 23 23.64 4.27 43.84
CA PRO A 23 23.10 5.61 43.70
C PRO A 23 21.79 5.75 44.50
N PRO A 24 21.36 6.96 44.90
CA PRO A 24 20.07 7.11 45.58
C PRO A 24 18.99 6.45 44.72
N SER A 25 18.33 5.41 45.26
CA SER A 25 17.30 4.66 44.55
C SER A 25 16.21 5.57 43.97
N ASP A 26 15.97 6.72 44.61
CA ASP A 26 15.10 7.79 44.12
C ASP A 26 15.63 8.48 42.86
N ALA A 27 16.93 8.79 42.76
CA ALA A 27 17.54 9.39 41.56
C ALA A 27 17.52 8.43 40.37
N ARG A 28 17.78 7.14 40.58
CA ARG A 28 17.68 6.11 39.53
C ARG A 28 16.24 5.98 39.04
N ARG A 29 15.25 6.01 39.94
CA ARG A 29 13.83 6.00 39.57
C ARG A 29 13.45 7.24 38.75
N LEU A 30 13.94 8.42 39.13
CA LEU A 30 13.70 9.66 38.39
C LEU A 30 14.29 9.60 36.99
N LEU A 31 15.54 9.14 36.84
CA LEU A 31 16.20 8.89 35.55
C LEU A 31 15.36 7.94 34.68
N LEU A 32 14.95 6.79 35.23
CA LEU A 32 14.13 5.81 34.50
C LEU A 32 12.72 6.30 34.20
N SER A 33 12.21 7.31 34.92
CA SER A 33 10.91 7.93 34.65
C SER A 33 10.97 9.12 33.67
N GLY A 34 12.15 9.48 33.18
CA GLY A 34 12.33 10.60 32.24
C GLY A 34 12.46 11.98 32.89
N LYS A 35 12.62 12.04 34.22
CA LYS A 35 12.80 13.28 34.98
C LYS A 35 14.28 13.62 35.12
N TYR A 36 14.95 13.80 33.98
CA TYR A 36 16.41 13.90 33.90
C TYR A 36 16.97 15.06 34.71
N ALA A 37 16.33 16.23 34.70
CA ALA A 37 16.78 17.39 35.47
C ALA A 37 16.76 17.14 36.99
N GLU A 38 15.65 16.60 37.52
CA GLU A 38 15.52 16.25 38.94
C GLU A 38 16.54 15.17 39.35
N ALA A 39 16.75 14.16 38.50
CA ALA A 39 17.75 13.11 38.73
C ALA A 39 19.18 13.69 38.71
N ALA A 40 19.49 14.55 37.74
CA ALA A 40 20.79 15.18 37.56
C ALA A 40 21.18 16.02 38.78
N GLU A 41 20.25 16.79 39.36
CA GLU A 41 20.51 17.58 40.58
C GLU A 41 20.96 16.69 41.75
N ILE A 42 20.29 15.55 41.94
CA ILE A 42 20.62 14.61 43.01
C ILE A 42 21.98 13.94 42.75
N TYR A 43 22.23 13.53 41.51
CA TYR A 43 23.50 12.90 41.14
C TYR A 43 24.69 13.87 41.22
N GLN A 44 24.51 15.13 40.81
CA GLN A 44 25.55 16.16 40.79
C GLN A 44 26.18 16.40 42.16
N ALA A 45 25.37 16.32 43.23
CA ALA A 45 25.86 16.52 44.60
C ALA A 45 26.85 15.43 45.06
N ARG A 46 26.85 14.25 44.43
CA ARG A 46 27.65 13.07 44.83
C ARG A 46 28.66 12.63 43.78
N ALA A 47 28.46 13.00 42.52
CA ALA A 47 29.30 12.59 41.39
C ALA A 47 30.83 12.70 41.62
N PRO A 48 31.39 13.73 42.29
CA PRO A 48 32.84 13.82 42.51
C PRO A 48 33.43 12.72 43.42
N GLN A 49 32.61 12.06 44.25
CA GLN A 49 33.06 11.07 45.24
C GLN A 49 32.40 9.69 45.06
N ASP A 50 31.37 9.58 44.21
CA ASP A 50 30.62 8.36 43.96
C ASP A 50 30.56 8.08 42.44
N PRO A 51 31.29 7.05 41.96
CA PRO A 51 31.29 6.67 40.55
C PRO A 51 29.90 6.35 39.99
N ALA A 52 29.01 5.75 40.79
CA ALA A 52 27.67 5.42 40.31
C ALA A 52 26.81 6.67 40.12
N SER A 53 26.97 7.67 41.00
CA SER A 53 26.35 8.99 40.81
C SER A 53 26.93 9.75 39.62
N ALA A 54 28.24 9.63 39.35
CA ALA A 54 28.84 10.22 38.16
C ALA A 54 28.27 9.62 36.87
N VAL A 55 28.11 8.29 36.81
CA VAL A 55 27.42 7.60 35.70
C VAL A 55 25.96 8.03 35.59
N GLY A 56 25.22 8.10 36.70
CA GLY A 56 23.84 8.56 36.71
C GLY A 56 23.67 9.97 36.15
N LEU A 57 24.52 10.92 36.56
CA LEU A 57 24.54 12.27 36.01
C LEU A 57 24.90 12.28 34.52
N SER A 58 25.92 11.51 34.13
CA SER A 58 26.34 11.38 32.74
C SER A 58 25.19 10.89 31.85
N ARG A 59 24.43 9.90 32.30
CA ARG A 59 23.26 9.37 31.58
C ARG A 59 22.11 10.37 31.48
N CYS A 60 21.86 11.16 32.52
CA CYS A 60 20.88 12.25 32.44
C CYS A 60 21.27 13.26 31.35
N LEU A 61 22.54 13.66 31.32
CA LEU A 61 23.07 14.59 30.32
C LEU A 61 23.04 13.98 28.91
N ALA A 62 23.44 12.71 28.76
CA ALA A 62 23.42 12.01 27.49
C ALA A 62 22.00 11.83 26.93
N ALA A 63 21.01 11.56 27.79
CA ALA A 63 19.59 11.47 27.40
C ALA A 63 19.06 12.80 26.82
N GLU A 64 19.65 13.94 27.19
CA GLU A 64 19.34 15.27 26.64
C GLU A 64 20.28 15.69 25.48
N GLY A 65 21.16 14.80 25.03
CA GLY A 65 22.12 15.07 23.95
C GLY A 65 23.37 15.86 24.36
N LYS A 66 23.60 16.09 25.66
CA LYS A 66 24.76 16.82 26.19
C LYS A 66 25.99 15.91 26.35
N TYR A 67 26.40 15.23 25.29
CA TYR A 67 27.42 14.17 25.35
C TYR A 67 28.80 14.66 25.83
N ASP A 68 29.18 15.88 25.48
CA ASP A 68 30.49 16.42 25.86
C ASP A 68 30.53 16.75 27.35
N GLU A 69 29.44 17.27 27.91
CA GLU A 69 29.26 17.46 29.36
C GLU A 69 29.19 16.11 30.08
N ALA A 70 28.47 15.13 29.51
CA ALA A 70 28.36 13.78 30.04
C ALA A 70 29.74 13.10 30.17
N ALA A 71 30.61 13.24 29.16
CA ALA A 71 31.97 12.73 29.20
C ALA A 71 32.88 13.52 30.16
N ALA A 72 32.69 14.83 30.26
CA ALA A 72 33.45 15.67 31.20
C ALA A 72 33.17 15.31 32.67
N VAL A 73 31.90 15.04 33.01
CA VAL A 73 31.50 14.57 34.36
C VAL A 73 32.23 13.28 34.73
N LEU A 74 32.25 12.31 33.83
CA LEU A 74 32.92 11.01 34.05
C LEU A 74 34.44 11.17 34.18
N THR A 75 35.05 12.01 33.35
CA THR A 75 36.49 12.28 33.39
C THR A 75 36.89 12.95 34.71
N ALA A 76 36.04 13.83 35.25
CA ALA A 76 36.29 14.52 36.52
C ALA A 76 36.09 13.63 37.77
N ALA A 77 35.24 12.62 37.71
CA ALA A 77 34.88 11.74 38.83
C ALA A 77 35.89 10.58 39.11
N SER A 78 37.11 10.68 38.56
CA SER A 78 38.18 9.66 38.55
C SER A 78 38.02 8.57 37.48
N ALA A 79 38.96 8.58 36.54
CA ALA A 79 39.12 7.61 35.47
C ALA A 79 39.55 6.20 35.96
N ASP A 80 39.87 6.00 37.24
CA ASP A 80 40.40 4.72 37.75
C ASP A 80 39.30 3.71 38.17
N HIS A 81 38.03 3.97 37.80
CA HIS A 81 36.90 3.05 38.04
C HIS A 81 36.43 2.37 36.75
N ALA A 82 36.25 1.05 36.80
CA ALA A 82 35.84 0.24 35.64
C ALA A 82 34.50 0.70 35.03
N VAL A 83 33.51 1.04 35.87
CA VAL A 83 32.18 1.47 35.41
C VAL A 83 32.21 2.84 34.72
N ILE A 84 33.05 3.76 35.19
CA ILE A 84 33.28 5.07 34.56
C ILE A 84 33.95 4.88 33.19
N GLN A 85 34.98 4.02 33.13
CA GLN A 85 35.67 3.68 31.89
C GLN A 85 34.73 3.01 30.88
N ALA A 86 33.83 2.12 31.33
CA ALA A 86 32.83 1.49 30.48
C ALA A 86 31.80 2.50 29.92
N GLU A 87 31.41 3.49 30.72
CA GLU A 87 30.49 4.55 30.28
C GLU A 87 31.16 5.53 29.30
N LEU A 88 32.42 5.92 29.56
CA LEU A 88 33.22 6.70 28.60
C LEU A 88 33.41 5.96 27.28
N ALA A 89 33.63 4.64 27.33
CA ALA A 89 33.76 3.81 26.14
C ALA A 89 32.47 3.81 25.30
N LEU A 90 31.31 3.69 25.95
CA LEU A 90 30.01 3.74 25.27
C LEU A 90 29.75 5.11 24.64
N LEU A 91 29.96 6.21 25.38
CA LEU A 91 29.78 7.57 24.85
C LEU A 91 30.74 7.90 23.69
N ALA A 92 31.96 7.37 23.72
CA ALA A 92 32.90 7.51 22.60
C ALA A 92 32.46 6.66 21.41
N PHE A 93 32.00 5.42 21.63
CA PHE A 93 31.50 4.53 20.59
C PHE A 93 30.27 5.12 19.86
N ASP A 94 29.29 5.62 20.61
CA ASP A 94 28.07 6.22 20.06
C ASP A 94 28.37 7.46 19.21
N ARG A 95 29.43 8.21 19.56
CA ARG A 95 29.95 9.36 18.80
C ARG A 95 30.84 8.97 17.60
N GLY A 96 31.12 7.68 17.41
CA GLY A 96 32.00 7.19 16.36
C GLY A 96 33.50 7.42 16.60
N ASP A 97 33.89 7.82 17.81
CA ASP A 97 35.30 7.95 18.20
C ASP A 97 35.83 6.59 18.67
N TYR A 98 36.00 5.68 17.70
CA TYR A 98 36.40 4.30 17.97
C TYR A 98 37.76 4.16 18.66
N PRO A 99 38.79 4.98 18.34
CA PRO A 99 40.05 4.94 19.08
C PRO A 99 39.90 5.27 20.57
N GLU A 100 39.17 6.32 20.94
CA GLU A 100 38.93 6.62 22.36
C GLU A 100 38.02 5.57 23.01
N ALA A 101 37.01 5.07 22.28
CA ALA A 101 36.16 4.00 22.78
C ALA A 101 36.95 2.72 23.10
N GLU A 102 37.88 2.32 22.23
CA GLU A 102 38.74 1.16 22.45
C GLU A 102 39.65 1.36 23.67
N LYS A 103 40.30 2.52 23.77
CA LYS A 103 41.14 2.88 24.92
C LYS A 103 40.38 2.78 26.24
N HIS A 104 39.18 3.34 26.30
CA HIS A 104 38.33 3.30 27.50
C HIS A 104 37.78 1.91 27.80
N ALA A 105 37.36 1.15 26.78
CA ALA A 105 36.91 -0.23 26.96
C ALA A 105 38.04 -1.12 27.51
N GLU A 106 39.26 -0.98 26.99
CA GLU A 106 40.41 -1.73 27.49
C GLU A 106 40.79 -1.31 28.91
N ALA A 107 40.69 -0.02 29.26
CA ALA A 107 40.89 0.44 30.62
C ALA A 107 39.87 -0.17 31.59
N ALA A 108 38.58 -0.18 31.22
CA ALA A 108 37.53 -0.82 31.99
C ALA A 108 37.82 -2.31 32.22
N LEU A 109 38.21 -3.04 31.17
CA LEU A 109 38.48 -4.49 31.25
C LEU A 109 39.77 -4.84 31.99
N ARG A 110 40.75 -3.92 32.04
CA ARG A 110 41.93 -4.08 32.92
C ARG A 110 41.58 -3.92 34.39
N LEU A 111 40.70 -2.97 34.72
CA LEU A 111 40.24 -2.72 36.08
C LEU A 111 39.29 -3.82 36.56
N GLU A 112 38.37 -4.24 35.70
CA GLU A 112 37.38 -5.27 35.98
C GLU A 112 37.15 -6.15 34.73
N PRO A 113 37.79 -7.33 34.66
CA PRO A 113 37.65 -8.21 33.51
C PRO A 113 36.22 -8.70 33.26
N SER A 114 35.32 -8.68 34.25
CA SER A 114 33.92 -9.08 34.13
C SER A 114 32.98 -7.96 33.69
N GLN A 115 33.46 -6.74 33.46
CA GLN A 115 32.62 -5.58 33.19
C GLN A 115 31.83 -5.72 31.87
N LEU A 116 30.53 -5.99 31.97
CA LEU A 116 29.67 -6.41 30.85
C LEU A 116 29.54 -5.35 29.77
N GLN A 117 29.30 -4.09 30.16
CA GLN A 117 29.14 -2.98 29.21
C GLN A 117 30.41 -2.77 28.36
N ALA A 118 31.59 -2.80 29.00
CA ALA A 118 32.86 -2.65 28.28
C ALA A 118 33.11 -3.81 27.30
N ARG A 119 32.68 -5.03 27.63
CA ARG A 119 32.76 -6.18 26.72
C ARG A 119 31.81 -6.07 25.55
N TRP A 120 30.59 -5.58 25.78
CA TRP A 120 29.64 -5.28 24.72
C TRP A 120 30.23 -4.24 23.74
N VAL A 121 30.72 -3.11 24.26
CA VAL A 121 31.38 -2.06 23.45
C VAL A 121 32.59 -2.62 22.70
N ARG A 122 33.39 -3.50 23.34
CA ARG A 122 34.51 -4.18 22.67
C ARG A 122 34.04 -5.05 21.51
N GLY A 123 32.95 -5.78 21.67
CA GLY A 123 32.32 -6.57 20.61
C GLY A 123 31.91 -5.70 19.41
N GLU A 124 31.20 -4.60 19.67
CA GLU A 124 30.78 -3.66 18.62
C GLU A 124 31.96 -2.98 17.91
N LEU A 125 33.02 -2.60 18.64
CA LEU A 125 34.25 -2.06 18.03
C LEU A 125 34.96 -3.09 17.13
N LEU A 126 35.00 -4.36 17.54
CA LEU A 126 35.56 -5.44 16.74
C LEU A 126 34.71 -5.69 15.50
N LYS A 127 33.37 -5.64 15.62
CA LYS A 127 32.45 -5.74 14.48
C LYS A 127 32.69 -4.61 13.47
N ASN A 128 32.73 -3.36 13.94
CA ASN A 128 32.86 -2.17 13.10
C ASN A 128 34.28 -1.95 12.56
N SER A 129 35.27 -2.72 13.01
CA SER A 129 36.62 -2.80 12.42
C SER A 129 36.82 -4.04 11.53
N GLY A 130 35.77 -4.84 11.32
CA GLY A 130 35.80 -6.03 10.47
C GLY A 130 36.46 -7.25 11.10
N ARG A 131 36.75 -7.24 12.40
CA ARG A 131 37.32 -8.36 13.17
C ARG A 131 36.20 -9.28 13.66
N LEU A 132 35.42 -9.82 12.73
CA LEU A 132 34.14 -10.50 13.02
C LEU A 132 34.29 -11.71 13.95
N GLU A 133 35.33 -12.54 13.77
CA GLU A 133 35.55 -13.71 14.64
C GLU A 133 35.84 -13.32 16.10
N GLU A 134 36.53 -12.20 16.30
CA GLU A 134 36.84 -11.70 17.65
C GLU A 134 35.61 -11.02 18.27
N ALA A 135 34.83 -10.30 17.46
CA ALA A 135 33.54 -9.76 17.87
C ALA A 135 32.61 -10.88 18.36
N GLU A 136 32.51 -11.98 17.60
CA GLU A 136 31.70 -13.14 17.96
C GLU A 136 32.12 -13.72 19.32
N LYS A 137 33.43 -13.90 19.53
CA LYS A 137 33.97 -14.36 20.81
C LYS A 137 33.64 -13.40 21.95
N ALA A 138 33.68 -12.09 21.70
CA ALA A 138 33.30 -11.09 22.69
C ALA A 138 31.81 -11.23 23.08
N TYR A 139 30.90 -11.36 22.12
CA TYR A 139 29.47 -11.55 22.43
C TYR A 139 29.20 -12.89 23.14
N LEU A 140 29.80 -13.99 22.67
CA LEU A 140 29.67 -15.32 23.27
C LEU A 140 30.17 -15.34 24.72
N TRP A 141 31.18 -14.54 25.05
CA TRP A 141 31.65 -14.41 26.42
C TRP A 141 30.52 -13.89 27.34
N LEU A 142 29.73 -12.89 26.92
CA LEU A 142 28.62 -12.37 27.76
C LEU A 142 27.55 -13.43 27.98
N VAL A 143 27.19 -14.19 26.93
CA VAL A 143 26.22 -15.30 27.02
C VAL A 143 26.74 -16.39 27.95
N THR A 144 28.03 -16.72 27.85
CA THR A 144 28.68 -17.72 28.71
C THR A 144 28.69 -17.25 30.17
N HIS A 145 29.03 -15.97 30.40
CA HIS A 145 29.03 -15.38 31.73
C HIS A 145 27.65 -15.48 32.39
N TYR A 146 26.58 -15.16 31.65
CA TYR A 146 25.19 -15.32 32.12
C TYR A 146 24.86 -16.77 32.51
N ASN A 147 25.29 -17.75 31.71
CA ASN A 147 24.99 -19.16 31.99
C ASN A 147 25.77 -19.70 33.20
N GLU A 148 26.93 -19.12 33.51
CA GLU A 148 27.81 -19.58 34.61
C GLU A 148 27.56 -18.84 35.93
N HIS A 149 26.87 -17.69 35.91
CA HIS A 149 26.72 -16.80 37.06
C HIS A 149 25.25 -16.39 37.25
N ASP A 150 24.85 -16.17 38.51
CA ASP A 150 23.49 -15.74 38.86
C ASP A 150 23.32 -14.22 38.65
N VAL A 151 23.21 -13.79 37.39
CA VAL A 151 23.01 -12.39 37.01
C VAL A 151 21.52 -12.04 37.07
N ARG A 152 21.15 -11.06 37.90
CA ARG A 152 19.74 -10.71 38.17
C ARG A 152 19.38 -9.24 38.03
N ASP A 153 20.34 -8.34 37.97
CA ASP A 153 20.04 -6.92 37.87
C ASP A 153 19.64 -6.54 36.42
N ALA A 154 18.73 -5.59 36.30
CA ALA A 154 18.12 -5.24 35.01
C ALA A 154 19.14 -4.74 33.97
N GLU A 155 20.20 -4.06 34.42
CA GLU A 155 21.18 -3.44 33.54
C GLU A 155 22.16 -4.46 32.94
N SER A 156 22.66 -5.38 33.76
CA SER A 156 23.45 -6.52 33.29
C SER A 156 22.64 -7.40 32.33
N LEU A 157 21.37 -7.68 32.65
CA LEU A 157 20.47 -8.46 31.79
C LEU A 157 20.25 -7.79 30.42
N ARG A 158 20.24 -6.45 30.35
CA ARG A 158 20.20 -5.72 29.07
C ARG A 158 21.44 -6.00 28.21
N TRP A 159 22.64 -5.87 28.77
CA TRP A 159 23.88 -6.11 28.03
C TRP A 159 24.00 -7.56 27.55
N ILE A 160 23.60 -8.50 28.40
CA ILE A 160 23.50 -9.93 28.04
C ILE A 160 22.47 -10.12 26.92
N GLY A 161 21.32 -9.46 27.00
CA GLY A 161 20.28 -9.55 25.97
C GLY A 161 20.73 -9.04 24.61
N LEU A 162 21.45 -7.91 24.58
CA LEU A 162 22.04 -7.36 23.36
C LEU A 162 23.07 -8.34 22.74
N ALA A 163 23.98 -8.87 23.54
CA ALA A 163 24.96 -9.86 23.10
C ALA A 163 24.32 -11.16 22.63
N ALA A 164 23.34 -11.67 23.38
CA ALA A 164 22.60 -12.88 23.06
C ALA A 164 21.78 -12.72 21.77
N ALA A 165 21.16 -11.55 21.53
CA ALA A 165 20.50 -11.26 20.26
C ALA A 165 21.50 -11.28 19.10
N GLN A 166 22.70 -10.70 19.28
CA GLN A 166 23.73 -10.71 18.25
C GLN A 166 24.25 -12.12 17.96
N VAL A 167 24.51 -12.92 19.00
CA VAL A 167 24.86 -14.34 18.86
C VAL A 167 23.74 -15.10 18.17
N ALA A 168 22.49 -14.83 18.51
CA ALA A 168 21.34 -15.48 17.88
C ALA A 168 21.29 -15.23 16.37
N ARG A 169 21.51 -13.98 15.94
CA ARG A 169 21.61 -13.61 14.52
C ARG A 169 22.75 -14.36 13.83
N TRP A 170 23.96 -14.31 14.38
CA TRP A 170 25.16 -14.84 13.71
C TRP A 170 25.25 -16.37 13.73
N LYS A 171 24.71 -17.01 14.78
CA LYS A 171 24.78 -18.47 14.98
C LYS A 171 23.50 -19.20 14.57
N ARG A 172 22.54 -18.51 13.95
CA ARG A 172 21.27 -19.09 13.47
C ARG A 172 20.45 -19.71 14.60
N LEU A 173 20.39 -19.05 15.76
CA LEU A 173 19.72 -19.54 16.96
C LEU A 173 18.36 -18.86 17.15
N GLY A 174 17.43 -19.05 16.21
CA GLY A 174 16.14 -18.38 16.21
C GLY A 174 15.38 -18.46 17.55
N LYS A 175 15.34 -19.64 18.19
CA LYS A 175 14.68 -19.84 19.49
C LYS A 175 15.23 -18.97 20.63
N GLN A 176 16.45 -18.46 20.49
CA GLN A 176 17.00 -17.53 21.47
C GLN A 176 16.17 -16.23 21.53
N PHE A 177 15.56 -15.80 20.42
CA PHE A 177 14.69 -14.62 20.43
C PHE A 177 13.45 -14.82 21.31
N ASP A 178 12.88 -16.04 21.37
CA ASP A 178 11.78 -16.36 22.30
C ASP A 178 12.22 -16.21 23.76
N PHE A 179 13.40 -16.74 24.09
CA PHE A 179 13.96 -16.62 25.44
C PHE A 179 14.18 -15.15 25.82
N LEU A 180 14.70 -14.34 24.90
CA LEU A 180 14.94 -12.91 25.16
C LEU A 180 13.65 -12.18 25.51
N VAL A 181 12.60 -12.36 24.71
CA VAL A 181 11.34 -11.63 24.84
C VAL A 181 10.46 -12.16 25.97
N ASN A 182 10.44 -13.48 26.20
CA ASN A 182 9.52 -14.11 27.15
C ASN A 182 10.14 -14.39 28.53
N GLU A 183 11.46 -14.40 28.65
CA GLU A 183 12.16 -14.70 29.90
C GLU A 183 13.12 -13.59 30.30
N LEU A 184 14.14 -13.28 29.49
CA LEU A 184 15.23 -12.38 29.89
C LEU A 184 14.77 -10.94 30.14
N TYR A 185 14.06 -10.31 29.21
CA TYR A 185 13.56 -8.95 29.39
C TYR A 185 12.46 -8.85 30.46
N PRO A 186 11.52 -9.82 30.56
CA PRO A 186 10.63 -9.90 31.72
C PRO A 186 11.36 -10.04 33.06
N ASP A 187 12.47 -10.78 33.13
CA ASP A 187 13.26 -10.88 34.36
C ASP A 187 13.95 -9.55 34.71
N ALA A 188 14.42 -8.79 33.72
CA ALA A 188 14.90 -7.42 33.95
C ALA A 188 13.80 -6.52 34.53
N LEU A 189 12.56 -6.64 34.04
CA LEU A 189 11.41 -5.91 34.58
C LEU A 189 10.97 -6.40 35.97
N LYS A 190 11.14 -7.68 36.30
CA LYS A 190 10.92 -8.19 37.66
C LYS A 190 11.96 -7.63 38.63
N ALA A 191 13.22 -7.52 38.20
CA ALA A 191 14.30 -6.96 39.00
C ALA A 191 14.12 -5.46 39.22
N GLU A 192 13.70 -4.73 38.19
CA GLU A 192 13.45 -3.29 38.25
C GLU A 192 12.19 -2.92 37.43
N PRO A 193 10.99 -2.83 38.06
CA PRO A 193 9.73 -2.59 37.34
C PRO A 193 9.64 -1.29 36.52
N GLY A 194 10.51 -0.31 36.79
CA GLY A 194 10.61 0.94 36.03
C GLY A 194 11.58 0.89 34.85
N TYR A 195 12.21 -0.26 34.56
CA TYR A 195 13.29 -0.37 33.58
C TYR A 195 12.76 -0.42 32.13
N TRP A 196 12.34 0.74 31.64
CA TRP A 196 11.87 0.93 30.25
C TRP A 196 12.81 0.41 29.15
N PRO A 197 14.16 0.33 29.31
CA PRO A 197 15.01 -0.20 28.25
C PRO A 197 14.70 -1.66 27.88
N ALA A 198 14.19 -2.48 28.81
CA ALA A 198 13.79 -3.86 28.50
C ALA A 198 12.67 -3.91 27.44
N HIS A 199 11.65 -3.05 27.59
CA HIS A 199 10.59 -2.88 26.59
C HIS A 199 11.14 -2.33 25.27
N TYR A 200 12.08 -1.36 25.32
CA TYR A 200 12.70 -0.82 24.11
C TYR A 200 13.45 -1.90 23.31
N GLU A 201 14.29 -2.72 23.97
CA GLU A 201 15.04 -3.77 23.27
C GLU A 201 14.13 -4.89 22.75
N ALA A 202 13.07 -5.27 23.48
CA ALA A 202 12.06 -6.21 22.99
C ALA A 202 11.31 -5.66 21.76
N GLY A 203 10.90 -4.39 21.81
CA GLY A 203 10.23 -3.72 20.68
C GLY A 203 11.11 -3.63 19.43
N ARG A 204 12.41 -3.39 19.59
CA ARG A 204 13.38 -3.43 18.46
C ARG A 204 13.50 -4.80 17.82
N LEU A 205 13.48 -5.88 18.62
CA LEU A 205 13.45 -7.23 18.07
C LEU A 205 12.18 -7.49 17.26
N PHE A 206 11.01 -7.10 17.77
CA PHE A 206 9.77 -7.24 17.01
C PHE A 206 9.76 -6.44 15.71
N LEU A 207 10.26 -5.21 15.73
CA LEU A 207 10.36 -4.36 14.54
C LEU A 207 11.26 -5.01 13.48
N GLU A 208 12.42 -5.54 13.88
CA GLU A 208 13.33 -6.28 12.99
C GLU A 208 12.65 -7.48 12.31
N LYS A 209 11.67 -8.12 12.95
CA LYS A 209 10.95 -9.28 12.40
C LYS A 209 9.70 -8.91 11.60
N HIS A 210 9.50 -7.62 11.31
CA HIS A 210 8.29 -7.07 10.69
C HIS A 210 7.01 -7.34 11.50
N ASN A 211 7.13 -7.47 12.83
CA ASN A 211 5.98 -7.57 13.74
C ASN A 211 5.69 -6.20 14.37
N GLN A 212 5.08 -5.32 13.57
CA GLN A 212 4.81 -3.93 13.94
C GLN A 212 3.85 -3.79 15.12
N ALA A 213 2.87 -4.70 15.24
CA ALA A 213 1.87 -4.66 16.30
C ALA A 213 2.49 -4.88 17.68
N ASP A 214 3.35 -5.90 17.82
CA ASP A 214 4.04 -6.16 19.08
C ASP A 214 5.12 -5.11 19.35
N ALA A 215 5.84 -4.63 18.33
CA ALA A 215 6.80 -3.54 18.47
C ALA A 215 6.13 -2.27 19.03
N ALA A 216 5.00 -1.85 18.46
CA ALA A 216 4.24 -0.70 18.92
C ALA A 216 3.74 -0.86 20.37
N ARG A 217 3.33 -2.08 20.76
CA ARG A 217 2.92 -2.39 22.14
C ARG A 217 4.08 -2.20 23.11
N GLU A 218 5.26 -2.73 22.79
CA GLU A 218 6.45 -2.61 23.64
C GLU A 218 6.92 -1.14 23.74
N PHE A 219 6.95 -0.39 22.63
CA PHE A 219 7.32 1.02 22.67
C PHE A 219 6.32 1.87 23.46
N LYS A 220 5.03 1.57 23.38
CA LYS A 220 4.00 2.20 24.21
C LYS A 220 4.23 1.90 25.69
N ALA A 221 4.60 0.66 26.05
CA ALA A 221 4.92 0.29 27.42
C ALA A 221 6.18 1.02 27.92
N ALA A 222 7.23 1.12 27.11
CA ALA A 222 8.43 1.90 27.43
C ALA A 222 8.10 3.39 27.66
N LEU A 223 7.29 4.01 26.80
CA LEU A 223 6.88 5.42 26.96
C LEU A 223 5.95 5.66 28.15
N ALA A 224 5.19 4.66 28.59
CA ALA A 224 4.39 4.74 29.81
C ALA A 224 5.27 4.82 31.07
N LEU A 225 6.43 4.16 31.05
CA LEU A 225 7.43 4.24 32.12
C LEU A 225 8.28 5.51 32.00
N ASN A 226 8.74 5.84 30.79
CA ASN A 226 9.56 7.02 30.49
C ASN A 226 9.00 7.82 29.29
N PRO A 227 8.17 8.85 29.54
CA PRO A 227 7.65 9.71 28.48
C PRO A 227 8.72 10.56 27.76
N SER A 228 9.92 10.64 28.32
CA SER A 228 11.08 11.38 27.80
C SER A 228 12.16 10.46 27.20
N ALA A 229 11.85 9.20 26.87
CA ALA A 229 12.79 8.32 26.18
C ALA A 229 12.88 8.65 24.68
N ALA A 230 13.87 9.44 24.28
CA ALA A 230 14.01 9.94 22.90
C ALA A 230 14.16 8.81 21.87
N GLU A 231 14.87 7.74 22.23
CA GLU A 231 15.12 6.56 21.40
C GLU A 231 13.82 5.80 21.10
N VAL A 232 12.90 5.76 22.08
CA VAL A 232 11.60 5.09 21.93
C VAL A 232 10.68 5.93 21.06
N HIS A 233 10.71 7.26 21.18
CA HIS A 233 10.01 8.17 20.27
C HIS A 233 10.51 8.03 18.82
N ALA A 234 11.83 7.93 18.62
CA ALA A 234 12.41 7.70 17.30
C ALA A 234 12.00 6.32 16.72
N ALA A 235 12.01 5.26 17.54
CA ALA A 235 11.55 3.94 17.10
C ALA A 235 10.04 3.90 16.81
N SER A 236 9.23 4.61 17.59
CA SER A 236 7.79 4.78 17.33
C SER A 236 7.55 5.55 16.04
N ALA A 237 8.38 6.55 15.74
CA ALA A 237 8.33 7.28 14.48
C ALA A 237 8.65 6.37 13.28
N LEU A 238 9.60 5.44 13.42
CA LEU A 238 9.91 4.45 12.38
C LEU A 238 8.74 3.48 12.15
N VAL A 239 8.13 2.96 13.22
CA VAL A 239 6.92 2.10 13.11
C VAL A 239 5.79 2.84 12.39
N ALA A 240 5.51 4.08 12.80
CA ALA A 240 4.50 4.91 12.15
C ALA A 240 4.83 5.16 10.67
N LEU A 241 6.09 5.39 10.33
CA LEU A 241 6.52 5.56 8.93
C LEU A 241 6.28 4.28 8.10
N GLU A 242 6.62 3.10 8.62
CA GLU A 242 6.35 1.82 7.93
C GLU A 242 4.85 1.54 7.77
N ASN A 243 4.03 1.95 8.74
CA ASN A 243 2.57 1.90 8.67
C ASN A 243 1.96 2.98 7.76
N ARG A 244 2.79 3.87 7.19
CA ARG A 244 2.37 5.05 6.38
C ARG A 244 1.58 6.10 7.17
N GLU A 245 1.75 6.15 8.49
CA GLU A 245 1.15 7.11 9.42
C GLU A 245 2.05 8.35 9.58
N ILE A 246 2.19 9.13 8.51
CA ILE A 246 3.21 10.20 8.40
C ILE A 246 3.10 11.26 9.50
N GLU A 247 1.89 11.72 9.84
CA GLU A 247 1.69 12.74 10.87
C GLU A 247 2.14 12.24 12.26
N GLN A 248 1.85 10.97 12.56
CA GLN A 248 2.27 10.33 13.81
C GLN A 248 3.80 10.13 13.83
N ALA A 249 4.38 9.76 12.68
CA ALA A 249 5.83 9.64 12.53
C ALA A 249 6.52 10.98 12.79
N GLU A 250 6.03 12.07 12.17
CA GLU A 250 6.56 13.42 12.38
C GLU A 250 6.39 13.90 13.82
N GLN A 251 5.24 13.64 14.46
CA GLN A 251 5.02 14.02 15.86
C GLN A 251 6.00 13.33 16.79
N SER A 252 6.14 12.01 16.64
CA SER A 252 7.06 11.20 17.45
C SER A 252 8.52 11.63 17.20
N LEU A 253 8.87 11.90 15.93
CA LEU A 253 10.19 12.39 15.55
C LEU A 253 10.49 13.79 16.14
N ARG A 254 9.53 14.72 16.09
CA ARG A 254 9.66 16.03 16.75
C ARG A 254 9.93 15.85 18.24
N ARG A 255 9.18 14.96 18.90
CA ARG A 255 9.36 14.71 20.32
C ARG A 255 10.74 14.14 20.64
N ALA A 256 11.24 13.20 19.83
CA ALA A 256 12.58 12.65 19.97
C ALA A 256 13.66 13.75 19.89
N LEU A 257 13.57 14.64 18.90
CA LEU A 257 14.55 15.71 18.68
C LEU A 257 14.42 16.89 19.66
N GLU A 258 13.23 17.13 20.23
CA GLU A 258 13.04 18.07 21.35
C GLU A 258 13.75 17.61 22.62
N ILE A 259 13.71 16.30 22.89
CA ILE A 259 14.38 15.72 24.06
C ILE A 259 15.89 15.63 23.80
N ASN A 260 16.28 15.07 22.66
CA ASN A 260 17.68 14.88 22.26
C ASN A 260 17.87 15.27 20.80
N SER A 261 18.29 16.52 20.57
CA SER A 261 18.58 17.06 19.24
C SER A 261 19.80 16.42 18.56
N ARG A 262 20.64 15.69 19.32
CA ARG A 262 21.83 14.98 18.86
C ARG A 262 21.62 13.45 18.85
N LEU A 263 20.38 12.98 18.77
CA LEU A 263 20.07 11.55 18.67
C LEU A 263 20.21 11.06 17.22
N LEU A 264 21.19 10.18 16.97
CA LEU A 264 21.47 9.66 15.63
C LEU A 264 20.26 8.95 15.01
N ALA A 265 19.59 8.08 15.78
CA ALA A 265 18.43 7.33 15.32
C ALA A 265 17.27 8.24 14.85
N ALA A 266 17.04 9.38 15.52
CA ALA A 266 16.03 10.34 15.11
C ALA A 266 16.38 10.98 13.75
N TRP A 267 17.66 11.32 13.53
CA TRP A 267 18.10 11.85 12.23
C TRP A 267 18.06 10.81 11.11
N HIS A 268 18.30 9.52 11.42
CA HIS A 268 18.05 8.42 10.48
C HIS A 268 16.57 8.37 10.08
N VAL A 269 15.65 8.35 11.04
CA VAL A 269 14.20 8.31 10.74
C VAL A 269 13.74 9.56 9.97
N LYS A 270 14.33 10.73 10.26
CA LYS A 270 14.06 11.94 9.48
C LYS A 270 14.53 11.83 8.03
N ALA A 271 15.69 11.22 7.81
CA ALA A 271 16.18 10.92 6.46
C ALA A 271 15.33 9.83 5.77
N ASP A 272 14.90 8.80 6.50
CA ASP A 272 13.98 7.76 6.02
C ASP A 272 12.64 8.39 5.59
N LEU A 273 12.13 9.38 6.33
CA LEU A 273 10.94 10.16 5.96
C LEU A 273 11.16 10.97 4.68
N ALA A 274 12.27 11.68 4.54
CA ALA A 274 12.61 12.41 3.31
C ALA A 274 12.77 11.45 2.11
N TRP A 275 13.33 10.26 2.33
CA TRP A 275 13.44 9.21 1.34
C TRP A 275 12.07 8.69 0.87
N ALA A 276 11.19 8.38 1.83
CA ALA A 276 9.79 8.01 1.56
C ALA A 276 9.01 9.12 0.85
N ASN A 277 9.40 10.39 1.07
CA ASN A 277 8.85 11.55 0.39
C ASN A 277 9.41 11.79 -1.02
N PHE A 278 10.18 10.85 -1.59
CA PHE A 278 10.84 11.02 -2.89
C PHE A 278 11.83 12.22 -2.95
N GLN A 279 12.43 12.59 -1.81
CA GLN A 279 13.38 13.71 -1.69
C GLN A 279 14.80 13.20 -1.35
N PRO A 280 15.49 12.48 -2.26
CA PRO A 280 16.80 11.87 -1.98
C PRO A 280 17.90 12.92 -1.72
N ALA A 281 17.80 14.11 -2.32
CA ALA A 281 18.73 15.20 -2.05
C ALA A 281 18.59 15.74 -0.62
N GLU A 282 17.35 15.95 -0.15
CA GLU A 282 17.08 16.37 1.23
C GLU A 282 17.53 15.29 2.22
N ALA A 283 17.25 14.01 1.93
CA ALA A 283 17.73 12.90 2.75
C ALA A 283 19.26 12.91 2.86
N ALA A 284 19.98 13.12 1.76
CA ALA A 284 21.44 13.23 1.76
C ALA A 284 21.95 14.43 2.58
N ASP A 285 21.30 15.59 2.46
CA ASP A 285 21.65 16.80 3.20
C ASP A 285 21.41 16.63 4.71
N LEU A 286 20.29 16.03 5.11
CA LEU A 286 19.99 15.69 6.51
C LEU A 286 21.07 14.77 7.09
N LEU A 287 21.46 13.73 6.36
CA LEU A 287 22.49 12.78 6.77
C LEU A 287 23.85 13.47 6.90
N ARG A 288 24.27 14.27 5.91
CA ARG A 288 25.57 14.99 5.94
C ARG A 288 25.63 16.03 7.06
N LYS A 289 24.55 16.79 7.26
CA LYS A 289 24.53 17.92 8.19
C LYS A 289 24.35 17.48 9.64
N TYR A 290 23.56 16.44 9.88
CA TYR A 290 23.15 16.08 11.24
C TYR A 290 23.55 14.66 11.65
N ALA A 291 23.51 13.65 10.79
CA ALA A 291 23.83 12.27 11.19
C ALA A 291 25.35 11.99 11.17
N LEU A 292 26.03 12.36 10.09
CA LEU A 292 27.45 12.09 9.89
C LEU A 292 28.36 12.76 10.95
N PRO A 293 28.12 14.02 11.40
CA PRO A 293 28.91 14.62 12.47
C PRO A 293 28.68 13.99 13.84
N LEU A 294 27.56 13.29 14.04
CA LEU A 294 27.27 12.60 15.30
C LEU A 294 28.01 11.27 15.37
N ASN A 295 28.11 10.54 14.25
CA ASN A 295 28.90 9.32 14.16
C ASN A 295 29.42 9.12 12.72
N PRO A 296 30.69 9.50 12.44
CA PRO A 296 31.24 9.44 11.09
C PRO A 296 31.51 8.01 10.59
N ALA A 297 31.58 7.04 11.50
CA ALA A 297 31.84 5.64 11.19
C ALA A 297 30.56 4.78 11.14
N SER A 298 29.38 5.39 11.32
CA SER A 298 28.09 4.69 11.28
C SER A 298 27.82 4.12 9.89
N GLU A 299 27.95 2.81 9.75
CA GLU A 299 27.64 2.09 8.50
C GLU A 299 26.19 2.34 8.05
N ALA A 300 25.26 2.49 8.99
CA ALA A 300 23.87 2.83 8.70
C ALA A 300 23.70 4.25 8.13
N THR A 301 24.48 5.24 8.59
CA THR A 301 24.49 6.59 8.00
C THR A 301 25.11 6.57 6.61
N LEU A 302 26.27 5.91 6.49
CA LEU A 302 27.04 5.85 5.26
C LEU A 302 26.27 5.07 4.17
N GLY A 303 25.58 3.98 4.53
CA GLY A 303 24.77 3.17 3.60
C GLY A 303 23.57 3.92 3.04
N ARG A 304 22.91 4.76 3.85
CA ARG A 304 21.84 5.66 3.37
C ARG A 304 22.38 6.73 2.41
N LEU A 305 23.52 7.33 2.76
CA LEU A 305 24.20 8.29 1.87
C LEU A 305 24.62 7.65 0.55
N ALA A 306 25.13 6.43 0.61
CA ALA A 306 25.45 5.63 -0.56
C ALA A 306 24.24 5.43 -1.47
N ALA A 307 23.09 5.04 -0.92
CA ALA A 307 21.86 4.87 -1.71
C ALA A 307 21.45 6.18 -2.42
N CYS A 308 21.58 7.34 -1.75
CA CYS A 308 21.34 8.64 -2.39
C CYS A 308 22.30 8.92 -3.55
N PHE A 309 23.59 8.57 -3.43
CA PHE A 309 24.56 8.75 -4.51
C PHE A 309 24.31 7.79 -5.66
N VAL A 310 24.07 6.51 -5.37
CA VAL A 310 23.77 5.49 -6.37
C VAL A 310 22.52 5.86 -7.16
N LEU A 311 21.47 6.39 -6.51
CA LEU A 311 20.25 6.80 -7.21
C LEU A 311 20.50 7.90 -8.25
N ARG A 312 21.50 8.76 -8.03
CA ARG A 312 21.86 9.88 -8.92
C ARG A 312 22.92 9.50 -9.95
N GLU A 313 23.88 8.67 -9.56
CA GLU A 313 25.08 8.34 -10.34
C GLU A 313 24.97 7.01 -11.09
N GLY A 314 23.99 6.17 -10.74
CA GLY A 314 23.92 4.76 -11.12
C GLY A 314 24.91 3.89 -10.35
N VAL A 315 24.83 2.55 -10.51
CA VAL A 315 25.85 1.63 -9.98
C VAL A 315 27.05 1.64 -10.92
N PRO A 316 28.23 2.12 -10.50
CA PRO A 316 29.38 2.07 -11.38
C PRO A 316 30.09 0.74 -11.21
N GLN A 317 29.87 -0.18 -12.14
CA GLN A 317 30.87 -1.22 -12.40
C GLN A 317 32.13 -0.56 -12.95
N GLY A 318 33.04 -0.16 -12.07
CA GLY A 318 34.39 0.28 -12.41
C GLY A 318 34.59 1.78 -12.69
N VAL A 319 33.63 2.65 -12.38
CA VAL A 319 33.84 4.11 -12.44
C VAL A 319 34.40 4.59 -11.10
N SER A 320 35.63 5.08 -11.11
CA SER A 320 36.28 5.70 -9.94
C SER A 320 36.05 7.22 -9.91
N GLY A 321 36.12 7.81 -8.72
CA GLY A 321 36.05 9.26 -8.51
C GLY A 321 34.64 9.83 -8.30
N THR A 322 33.60 9.00 -8.32
CA THR A 322 32.22 9.39 -8.00
C THR A 322 32.02 9.60 -6.49
N GLU A 323 30.90 10.19 -6.05
CA GLU A 323 30.64 10.33 -4.61
C GLU A 323 30.44 8.97 -3.96
N TRP A 324 29.76 8.05 -4.64
CA TRP A 324 29.65 6.66 -4.20
C TRP A 324 31.02 5.97 -4.06
N SER A 325 31.89 6.02 -5.08
CA SER A 325 33.14 5.25 -5.05
C SER A 325 34.06 5.72 -3.92
N LYS A 326 34.15 7.05 -3.70
CA LYS A 326 34.93 7.64 -2.60
C LYS A 326 34.39 7.21 -1.24
N LEU A 327 33.07 7.17 -1.09
CA LEU A 327 32.43 6.73 0.16
C LEU A 327 32.74 5.25 0.43
N ALA A 328 32.58 4.39 -0.58
CA ALA A 328 32.85 2.96 -0.48
C ALA A 328 34.33 2.65 -0.20
N GLU A 329 35.26 3.37 -0.85
CA GLU A 329 36.71 3.28 -0.59
C GLU A 329 37.03 3.69 0.87
N GLY A 330 36.40 4.76 1.37
CA GLY A 330 36.54 5.21 2.75
C GLY A 330 36.05 4.18 3.75
N VAL A 331 34.88 3.56 3.51
CA VAL A 331 34.35 2.48 4.34
C VAL A 331 35.29 1.27 4.33
N ALA A 332 35.70 0.80 3.15
CA ALA A 332 36.55 -0.36 2.99
C ALA A 332 37.95 -0.20 3.62
N ALA A 333 38.45 1.03 3.70
CA ALA A 333 39.73 1.34 4.38
C ALA A 333 39.67 1.11 5.89
N HIS A 334 38.48 1.21 6.51
CA HIS A 334 38.29 1.03 7.95
C HIS A 334 37.71 -0.34 8.30
N ASN A 335 36.81 -0.85 7.46
CA ASN A 335 36.16 -2.14 7.64
C ASN A 335 35.98 -2.84 6.28
N THR A 336 36.83 -3.84 6.00
CA THR A 336 36.73 -4.64 4.76
C THR A 336 35.49 -5.55 4.76
N HIS A 337 34.94 -5.83 5.94
CA HIS A 337 33.74 -6.66 6.18
C HIS A 337 32.49 -5.82 6.54
N ALA A 338 32.39 -4.59 6.00
CA ALA A 338 31.31 -3.62 6.26
C ALA A 338 29.94 -4.04 5.66
N GLY A 339 29.41 -5.20 6.07
CA GLY A 339 28.16 -5.74 5.53
C GLY A 339 26.93 -4.89 5.84
N GLU A 340 26.87 -4.21 6.98
CA GLU A 340 25.72 -3.38 7.38
C GLU A 340 25.60 -2.15 6.46
N PHE A 341 26.72 -1.60 6.01
CA PHE A 341 26.77 -0.51 5.03
C PHE A 341 26.12 -0.91 3.70
N TYR A 342 26.53 -2.04 3.13
CA TYR A 342 25.97 -2.52 1.86
C TYR A 342 24.51 -2.96 2.02
N PHE A 343 24.16 -3.60 3.13
CA PHE A 343 22.78 -4.00 3.42
C PHE A 343 21.86 -2.79 3.49
N THR A 344 22.26 -1.74 4.22
CA THR A 344 21.48 -0.50 4.35
C THR A 344 21.29 0.19 2.99
N CYS A 345 22.34 0.22 2.17
CA CYS A 345 22.26 0.75 0.80
C CYS A 345 21.23 -0.04 -0.04
N GLY A 346 21.30 -1.38 0.03
CA GLY A 346 20.37 -2.28 -0.65
C GLY A 346 18.92 -2.08 -0.22
N SER A 347 18.65 -2.00 1.08
CA SER A 347 17.31 -1.77 1.63
C SER A 347 16.70 -0.44 1.17
N TRP A 348 17.50 0.63 1.14
CA TRP A 348 17.01 1.93 0.66
C TRP A 348 16.69 1.90 -0.84
N LEU A 349 17.53 1.26 -1.64
CA LEU A 349 17.30 1.10 -3.09
C LEU A 349 16.09 0.21 -3.38
N GLU A 350 15.89 -0.86 -2.62
CA GLU A 350 14.70 -1.72 -2.69
C GLU A 350 13.42 -0.93 -2.41
N ALA A 351 13.43 -0.07 -1.39
CA ALA A 351 12.29 0.80 -1.06
C ALA A 351 11.95 1.82 -2.17
N ARG A 352 12.85 2.04 -3.15
CA ARG A 352 12.62 2.84 -4.36
C ARG A 352 12.40 2.00 -5.61
N SER A 353 12.15 0.70 -5.45
CA SER A 353 11.97 -0.28 -6.52
C SER A 353 13.17 -0.37 -7.48
N LYS A 354 14.38 -0.03 -7.01
CA LYS A 354 15.65 -0.21 -7.75
C LYS A 354 16.14 -1.64 -7.55
N LEU A 355 15.38 -2.60 -8.07
CA LEU A 355 15.56 -4.02 -7.78
C LEU A 355 16.96 -4.55 -8.21
N PRO A 356 17.48 -4.22 -9.42
CA PRO A 356 18.81 -4.68 -9.82
C PRO A 356 19.94 -4.14 -8.93
N GLU A 357 19.85 -2.86 -8.57
CA GLU A 357 20.84 -2.21 -7.70
C GLU A 357 20.76 -2.79 -6.29
N ALA A 358 19.55 -2.93 -5.73
CA ALA A 358 19.34 -3.54 -4.43
C ALA A 358 19.91 -4.97 -4.36
N GLU A 359 19.70 -5.78 -5.41
CA GLU A 359 20.26 -7.14 -5.48
C GLU A 359 21.79 -7.13 -5.44
N TYR A 360 22.44 -6.21 -6.16
CA TYR A 360 23.90 -6.04 -6.09
C TYR A 360 24.36 -5.74 -4.66
N PHE A 361 23.71 -4.81 -3.99
CA PHE A 361 24.07 -4.41 -2.64
C PHE A 361 23.84 -5.50 -1.59
N PHE A 362 22.75 -6.25 -1.69
CA PHE A 362 22.54 -7.40 -0.79
C PHE A 362 23.53 -8.54 -1.05
N LYS A 363 23.98 -8.75 -2.30
CA LYS A 363 25.06 -9.70 -2.60
C LYS A 363 26.40 -9.26 -1.99
N GLU A 364 26.75 -7.98 -2.10
CA GLU A 364 27.95 -7.44 -1.44
C GLU A 364 27.85 -7.57 0.09
N ALA A 365 26.70 -7.28 0.67
CA ALA A 365 26.46 -7.44 2.10
C ALA A 365 26.66 -8.90 2.56
N ALA A 366 26.03 -9.85 1.86
CA ALA A 366 26.17 -11.28 2.14
C ALA A 366 27.60 -11.80 1.94
N GLY A 367 28.34 -11.26 0.97
CA GLY A 367 29.74 -11.64 0.72
C GLY A 367 30.69 -11.11 1.79
N ARG A 368 30.45 -9.90 2.30
CA ARG A 368 31.33 -9.22 3.28
C ARG A 368 31.04 -9.61 4.72
N MET A 369 29.78 -9.85 5.04
CA MET A 369 29.35 -10.33 6.35
C MET A 369 28.35 -11.48 6.17
N PRO A 370 28.83 -12.73 5.93
CA PRO A 370 27.96 -13.89 5.77
C PRO A 370 27.05 -14.17 6.98
N GLN A 371 27.40 -13.63 8.15
CA GLN A 371 26.58 -13.69 9.36
C GLN A 371 25.35 -12.76 9.33
N LEU A 372 25.27 -11.83 8.36
CA LEU A 372 24.14 -10.92 8.18
C LEU A 372 23.02 -11.57 7.36
N LEU A 373 22.29 -12.47 8.01
CA LEU A 373 21.28 -13.33 7.37
C LEU A 373 20.08 -12.59 6.79
N GLY A 374 19.82 -11.35 7.25
CA GLY A 374 18.86 -10.45 6.61
C GLY A 374 19.12 -10.28 5.11
N SER A 375 20.38 -10.33 4.67
CA SER A 375 20.74 -10.25 3.25
C SER A 375 20.22 -11.44 2.44
N HIS A 376 20.17 -12.64 3.03
CA HIS A 376 19.61 -13.83 2.38
C HIS A 376 18.08 -13.73 2.29
N ALA A 377 17.43 -13.23 3.34
CA ALA A 377 16.00 -12.96 3.33
C ALA A 377 15.63 -11.98 2.21
N GLU A 378 16.29 -10.82 2.15
CA GLU A 378 16.01 -9.81 1.12
C GLU A 378 16.34 -10.30 -0.30
N LEU A 379 17.44 -11.04 -0.49
CA LEU A 379 17.72 -11.67 -1.79
C LEU A 379 16.66 -12.70 -2.18
N GLY A 380 16.13 -13.47 -1.23
CA GLY A 380 15.02 -14.39 -1.47
C GLY A 380 13.74 -13.66 -1.88
N LEU A 381 13.41 -12.56 -1.21
CA LEU A 381 12.25 -11.71 -1.54
C LEU A 381 12.42 -10.99 -2.89
N LEU A 382 13.64 -10.58 -3.24
CA LEU A 382 13.92 -10.07 -4.59
C LEU A 382 13.79 -11.16 -5.65
N SER A 383 14.26 -12.38 -5.38
CA SER A 383 14.05 -13.54 -6.26
C SER A 383 12.55 -13.84 -6.45
N MET A 384 11.72 -13.70 -5.42
CA MET A 384 10.26 -13.76 -5.56
C MET A 384 9.78 -12.73 -6.60
N ARG A 385 10.12 -11.45 -6.45
CA ARG A 385 9.70 -10.39 -7.38
C ARG A 385 10.26 -10.55 -8.80
N ALA A 386 11.42 -11.17 -8.92
CA ALA A 386 12.05 -11.54 -10.17
C ALA A 386 11.56 -12.89 -10.72
N ALA A 387 10.50 -13.49 -10.14
CA ALA A 387 9.94 -14.79 -10.51
C ALA A 387 11.01 -15.91 -10.66
N ASP A 388 12.07 -15.84 -9.87
CA ASP A 388 13.11 -16.85 -9.75
C ASP A 388 12.83 -17.70 -8.51
N GLU A 389 11.83 -18.58 -8.63
CA GLU A 389 11.29 -19.36 -7.51
C GLU A 389 12.30 -20.36 -6.93
N GLU A 390 13.19 -20.90 -7.76
CA GLU A 390 14.24 -21.81 -7.30
C GLU A 390 15.19 -21.09 -6.33
N GLN A 391 15.68 -19.92 -6.74
CA GLN A 391 16.58 -19.13 -5.90
C GLN A 391 15.83 -18.50 -4.72
N ALA A 392 14.57 -18.11 -4.91
CA ALA A 392 13.72 -17.62 -3.83
C ALA A 392 13.58 -18.69 -2.75
N ARG A 393 13.14 -19.90 -3.10
CA ARG A 393 12.95 -21.01 -2.15
C ARG A 393 14.23 -21.31 -1.39
N LYS A 394 15.34 -21.49 -2.11
CA LYS A 394 16.65 -21.79 -1.51
C LYS A 394 17.07 -20.74 -0.47
N ARG A 395 16.96 -19.45 -0.81
CA ARG A 395 17.39 -18.36 0.07
C ARG A 395 16.43 -18.12 1.23
N LEU A 396 15.14 -18.22 0.99
CA LEU A 396 14.10 -18.06 2.01
C LEU A 396 14.13 -19.21 3.01
N GLU A 397 14.36 -20.46 2.58
CA GLU A 397 14.54 -21.60 3.49
C GLU A 397 15.77 -21.42 4.37
N GLU A 398 16.89 -20.97 3.80
CA GLU A 398 18.10 -20.65 4.57
C GLU A 398 17.84 -19.55 5.61
N ALA A 399 17.14 -18.48 5.20
CA ALA A 399 16.77 -17.39 6.10
C ALA A 399 15.80 -17.86 7.20
N PHE A 400 14.80 -18.67 6.86
CA PHE A 400 13.80 -19.19 7.80
C PHE A 400 14.40 -20.13 8.84
N GLN A 401 15.35 -20.99 8.43
CA GLN A 401 16.07 -21.86 9.37
C GLN A 401 16.82 -21.07 10.44
N ALA A 402 17.33 -19.89 10.08
CA ALA A 402 18.03 -19.03 11.01
C ALA A 402 17.12 -18.14 11.85
N ASP A 403 16.02 -17.68 11.26
CA ASP A 403 15.07 -16.76 11.86
C ASP A 403 13.63 -17.12 11.45
N PRO A 404 12.98 -18.06 12.18
CA PRO A 404 11.64 -18.52 11.84
C PRO A 404 10.54 -17.50 12.17
N PHE A 405 10.89 -16.35 12.77
CA PHE A 405 9.95 -15.31 13.19
C PHE A 405 9.78 -14.19 12.16
N ASN A 406 10.61 -14.16 11.12
CA ASN A 406 10.46 -13.19 10.05
C ASN A 406 9.16 -13.46 9.27
N VAL A 407 8.16 -12.59 9.44
CA VAL A 407 6.82 -12.75 8.88
C VAL A 407 6.85 -12.78 7.35
N ARG A 408 7.68 -11.93 6.72
CA ARG A 408 7.78 -11.86 5.25
C ARG A 408 8.36 -13.14 4.67
N VAL A 409 9.43 -13.66 5.26
CA VAL A 409 10.06 -14.91 4.83
C VAL A 409 9.10 -16.07 4.94
N LYS A 410 8.41 -16.22 6.09
CA LYS A 410 7.44 -17.28 6.32
C LYS A 410 6.32 -17.23 5.27
N ASN A 411 5.68 -16.08 5.09
CA ASN A 411 4.58 -15.92 4.14
C ASN A 411 5.03 -16.20 2.70
N SER A 412 6.24 -15.77 2.30
CA SER A 412 6.76 -16.04 0.96
C SER A 412 7.05 -17.52 0.71
N LEU A 413 7.48 -18.29 1.72
CA LEU A 413 7.58 -19.75 1.62
C LEU A 413 6.20 -20.41 1.45
N GLU A 414 5.19 -19.96 2.20
CA GLU A 414 3.82 -20.46 2.03
C GLU A 414 3.26 -20.16 0.63
N VAL A 415 3.59 -19.00 0.06
CA VAL A 415 3.24 -18.66 -1.33
C VAL A 415 3.91 -19.62 -2.32
N LEU A 416 5.19 -19.94 -2.15
CA LEU A 416 5.88 -20.90 -3.02
C LEU A 416 5.19 -22.28 -2.99
N ASP A 417 4.70 -22.72 -1.83
CA ASP A 417 3.92 -23.96 -1.71
C ASP A 417 2.52 -23.88 -2.36
N VAL A 418 1.96 -22.68 -2.53
CA VAL A 418 0.73 -22.46 -3.32
C VAL A 418 1.04 -22.51 -4.81
N LEU A 419 2.13 -21.87 -5.24
CA LEU A 419 2.56 -21.85 -6.65
C LEU A 419 2.86 -23.26 -7.19
N ASP A 420 3.42 -24.15 -6.36
CA ASP A 420 3.67 -25.56 -6.74
C ASP A 420 2.39 -26.32 -7.16
N GLY A 421 1.23 -25.89 -6.64
CA GLY A 421 -0.07 -26.51 -6.92
C GLY A 421 -0.84 -25.89 -8.09
N MET A 422 -0.35 -24.80 -8.67
CA MET A 422 -1.03 -24.09 -9.76
C MET A 422 -0.79 -24.75 -11.11
N GLU A 423 -1.81 -24.73 -11.97
CA GLU A 423 -1.67 -25.12 -13.37
C GLU A 423 -0.97 -24.01 -14.17
N LYS A 424 -0.21 -24.40 -15.19
CA LYS A 424 0.49 -23.48 -16.09
C LYS A 424 -0.03 -23.63 -17.52
N LEU A 425 -0.34 -22.50 -18.15
CA LEU A 425 -0.72 -22.38 -19.55
C LEU A 425 0.25 -21.43 -20.26
N GLU A 426 0.96 -21.91 -21.27
CA GLU A 426 1.81 -21.08 -22.12
C GLU A 426 0.98 -20.57 -23.32
N THR A 427 0.96 -19.25 -23.50
CA THR A 427 0.32 -18.59 -24.65
C THR A 427 1.38 -18.26 -25.70
N ARG A 428 1.02 -17.56 -26.79
CA ARG A 428 2.02 -17.12 -27.78
C ARG A 428 3.03 -16.14 -27.21
N HIS A 429 2.63 -15.35 -26.23
CA HIS A 429 3.41 -14.23 -25.72
C HIS A 429 3.68 -14.28 -24.21
N CYS A 430 2.83 -14.94 -23.43
CA CYS A 430 2.82 -14.92 -21.98
C CYS A 430 2.81 -16.33 -21.38
N ILE A 431 3.08 -16.39 -20.08
CA ILE A 431 2.89 -17.58 -19.25
C ILE A 431 1.81 -17.25 -18.23
N LEU A 432 0.76 -18.05 -18.16
CA LEU A 432 -0.32 -17.90 -17.19
C LEU A 432 -0.26 -19.04 -16.16
N ARG A 433 -0.29 -18.70 -14.87
CA ARG A 433 -0.47 -19.65 -13.77
C ARG A 433 -1.74 -19.34 -12.99
N PHE A 434 -2.50 -20.37 -12.64
CA PHE A 434 -3.84 -20.22 -12.09
C PHE A 434 -4.26 -21.48 -11.31
N ASP A 435 -5.35 -21.37 -10.54
CA ASP A 435 -5.96 -22.53 -9.90
C ASP A 435 -6.68 -23.42 -10.95
N GLY A 436 -6.23 -24.67 -11.07
CA GLY A 436 -6.71 -25.61 -12.08
C GLY A 436 -8.18 -26.03 -11.95
N GLN A 437 -8.81 -25.81 -10.80
CA GLN A 437 -10.23 -26.11 -10.57
C GLN A 437 -11.11 -24.87 -10.70
N ALA A 438 -10.75 -23.80 -9.98
CA ALA A 438 -11.55 -22.58 -9.91
C ALA A 438 -11.41 -21.69 -11.15
N ASP A 439 -10.21 -21.61 -11.73
CA ASP A 439 -9.87 -20.62 -12.75
C ASP A 439 -9.53 -21.21 -14.11
N ARG A 440 -9.82 -22.49 -14.35
CA ARG A 440 -9.63 -23.11 -15.67
C ARG A 440 -10.44 -22.43 -16.76
N LEU A 441 -11.65 -21.98 -16.45
CA LEU A 441 -12.46 -21.25 -17.41
C LEU A 441 -11.88 -19.85 -17.66
N LEU A 442 -11.55 -19.13 -16.59
CA LEU A 442 -10.90 -17.81 -16.64
C LEU A 442 -9.62 -17.87 -17.48
N SER A 443 -8.78 -18.87 -17.27
CA SER A 443 -7.47 -18.96 -17.93
C SER A 443 -7.58 -19.11 -19.45
N ARG A 444 -8.63 -19.77 -19.94
CA ARG A 444 -8.92 -19.86 -21.38
C ARG A 444 -9.18 -18.50 -22.01
N TYR A 445 -9.95 -17.62 -21.36
CA TYR A 445 -10.23 -16.27 -21.87
C TYR A 445 -9.08 -15.30 -21.62
N ALA A 446 -8.46 -15.37 -20.44
CA ALA A 446 -7.28 -14.59 -20.13
C ALA A 446 -6.15 -14.86 -21.15
N ALA A 447 -5.93 -16.11 -21.56
CA ALA A 447 -4.95 -16.43 -22.60
C ALA A 447 -5.23 -15.75 -23.95
N ARG A 448 -6.50 -15.64 -24.36
CA ARG A 448 -6.90 -14.93 -25.58
C ARG A 448 -6.62 -13.43 -25.45
N VAL A 449 -7.06 -12.82 -24.35
CA VAL A 449 -6.83 -11.40 -24.05
C VAL A 449 -5.34 -11.07 -24.03
N LEU A 450 -4.51 -11.88 -23.36
CA LEU A 450 -3.07 -11.68 -23.29
C LEU A 450 -2.42 -11.73 -24.68
N ASP A 451 -2.81 -12.69 -25.54
CA ASP A 451 -2.24 -12.83 -26.88
C ASP A 451 -2.66 -11.71 -27.85
N GLU A 452 -3.79 -11.05 -27.59
CA GLU A 452 -4.25 -9.89 -28.36
C GLU A 452 -3.63 -8.58 -27.87
N VAL A 453 -3.66 -8.35 -26.56
CA VAL A 453 -3.27 -7.08 -25.93
C VAL A 453 -1.75 -6.90 -25.90
N TYR A 454 -0.98 -7.95 -25.61
CA TYR A 454 0.47 -7.83 -25.48
C TYR A 454 1.17 -7.24 -26.73
N PRO A 455 0.94 -7.75 -27.96
CA PRO A 455 1.57 -7.18 -29.15
C PRO A 455 1.07 -5.75 -29.47
N GLU A 456 -0.19 -5.43 -29.17
CA GLU A 456 -0.73 -4.07 -29.27
C GLU A 456 0.06 -3.09 -28.39
N LEU A 457 0.22 -3.42 -27.11
CA LEU A 457 0.94 -2.59 -26.15
C LEU A 457 2.43 -2.47 -26.50
N CYS A 458 3.09 -3.57 -26.91
CA CYS A 458 4.48 -3.52 -27.36
C CYS A 458 4.67 -2.55 -28.54
N LYS A 459 3.71 -2.53 -29.47
CA LYS A 459 3.70 -1.58 -30.59
C LYS A 459 3.45 -0.15 -30.13
N GLN A 460 2.50 0.06 -29.21
CA GLN A 460 2.15 1.37 -28.65
C GLN A 460 3.39 2.04 -28.02
N PHE A 461 4.10 1.32 -27.16
CA PHE A 461 5.26 1.85 -26.42
C PHE A 461 6.59 1.71 -27.17
N GLY A 462 6.62 0.96 -28.28
CA GLY A 462 7.84 0.71 -29.06
C GLY A 462 8.89 -0.09 -28.29
N PHE A 463 8.46 -0.97 -27.39
CA PHE A 463 9.32 -1.78 -26.55
C PHE A 463 8.74 -3.18 -26.39
N GLN A 464 9.59 -4.19 -26.60
CA GLN A 464 9.27 -5.57 -26.33
C GLN A 464 10.09 -6.04 -25.13
N PRO A 465 9.44 -6.43 -24.02
CA PRO A 465 10.11 -7.06 -22.90
C PRO A 465 11.03 -8.22 -23.30
N PRO A 466 12.22 -8.34 -22.68
CA PRO A 466 13.19 -9.39 -23.02
C PRO A 466 12.76 -10.79 -22.57
N LYS A 467 11.86 -10.88 -21.59
CA LYS A 467 11.25 -12.12 -21.10
C LYS A 467 9.75 -12.07 -21.35
N SER A 468 9.17 -13.23 -21.67
CA SER A 468 7.71 -13.38 -21.69
C SER A 468 7.13 -13.00 -20.33
N PRO A 469 6.06 -12.19 -20.29
CA PRO A 469 5.39 -11.88 -19.05
C PRO A 469 4.85 -13.15 -18.36
N LEU A 470 5.04 -13.22 -17.05
CA LEU A 470 4.41 -14.20 -16.19
C LEU A 470 3.19 -13.57 -15.51
N VAL A 471 2.01 -14.18 -15.69
CA VAL A 471 0.75 -13.79 -15.09
C VAL A 471 0.35 -14.85 -14.07
N GLU A 472 0.15 -14.46 -12.82
CA GLU A 472 -0.29 -15.35 -11.74
C GLU A 472 -1.66 -14.92 -11.21
N VAL A 473 -2.64 -15.82 -11.25
CA VAL A 473 -4.01 -15.56 -10.76
C VAL A 473 -4.24 -16.37 -9.49
N PHE A 474 -4.40 -15.67 -8.36
CA PHE A 474 -4.56 -16.28 -7.06
C PHE A 474 -6.04 -16.43 -6.68
N PHE A 475 -6.42 -17.65 -6.34
CA PHE A 475 -7.73 -18.01 -5.79
C PHE A 475 -7.59 -18.44 -4.32
N GLU A 476 -8.73 -18.53 -3.62
CA GLU A 476 -8.76 -19.05 -2.26
C GLU A 476 -8.19 -20.46 -2.18
N THR A 477 -7.09 -20.60 -1.44
CA THR A 477 -6.39 -21.87 -1.23
C THR A 477 -6.00 -21.99 0.23
N LYS A 478 -6.13 -23.19 0.82
CA LYS A 478 -5.80 -23.47 2.24
C LYS A 478 -6.49 -22.53 3.25
N GLY A 479 -7.69 -22.04 2.93
CA GLY A 479 -8.48 -21.17 3.82
C GLY A 479 -8.02 -19.70 3.84
N VAL A 480 -7.07 -19.33 2.99
CA VAL A 480 -6.55 -17.98 2.80
C VAL A 480 -7.03 -17.47 1.44
N SER A 481 -7.52 -16.23 1.38
CA SER A 481 -8.08 -15.68 0.13
C SER A 481 -6.99 -15.44 -0.92
N GLY A 482 -7.41 -15.42 -2.19
CA GLY A 482 -6.56 -15.05 -3.32
C GLY A 482 -5.93 -13.66 -3.14
N GLN A 483 -6.65 -12.71 -2.54
CA GLN A 483 -6.11 -11.36 -2.25
C GLN A 483 -4.95 -11.40 -1.25
N GLN A 484 -5.04 -12.25 -0.23
CA GLN A 484 -3.96 -12.40 0.75
C GLN A 484 -2.75 -13.10 0.13
N TRP A 485 -2.97 -14.12 -0.71
CA TRP A 485 -1.88 -14.79 -1.44
C TRP A 485 -1.20 -13.89 -2.45
N PHE A 486 -1.98 -13.16 -3.25
CA PHE A 486 -1.50 -12.12 -4.15
C PHE A 486 -0.64 -11.11 -3.40
N SER A 487 -1.15 -10.58 -2.28
CA SER A 487 -0.39 -9.62 -1.49
C SER A 487 0.92 -10.21 -0.95
N ALA A 488 0.87 -11.42 -0.41
CA ALA A 488 2.05 -12.11 0.09
C ALA A 488 3.08 -12.38 -1.03
N ARG A 489 2.62 -12.66 -2.25
CA ARG A 489 3.46 -12.86 -3.45
C ARG A 489 4.24 -11.60 -3.83
N MET A 490 3.65 -10.43 -3.63
CA MET A 490 4.24 -9.15 -4.03
C MET A 490 5.16 -8.53 -2.95
N ILE A 491 4.75 -8.60 -1.69
CA ILE A 491 5.42 -7.87 -0.60
C ILE A 491 5.75 -8.72 0.65
N GLY A 492 5.34 -9.99 0.68
CA GLY A 492 5.53 -10.89 1.84
C GLY A 492 4.54 -10.63 3.00
N LEU A 493 3.53 -9.78 2.79
CA LEU A 493 2.53 -9.42 3.81
C LEU A 493 1.12 -9.69 3.28
N PRO A 494 0.12 -9.96 4.15
CA PRO A 494 -1.19 -10.44 3.73
C PRO A 494 -2.13 -9.35 3.20
N TYR A 495 -1.72 -8.08 3.18
CA TYR A 495 -2.56 -7.00 2.66
C TYR A 495 -1.79 -6.01 1.78
N LEU A 496 -2.26 -5.89 0.53
CA LEU A 496 -1.88 -4.90 -0.45
C LEU A 496 -3.20 -4.30 -0.96
N GLY A 497 -3.32 -2.97 -0.95
CA GLY A 497 -4.56 -2.25 -1.29
C GLY A 497 -4.93 -2.25 -2.78
N ALA A 498 -4.53 -3.28 -3.53
CA ALA A 498 -4.75 -3.43 -4.96
C ALA A 498 -5.36 -4.81 -5.26
N VAL A 499 -5.96 -4.98 -6.44
CA VAL A 499 -6.46 -6.27 -6.93
C VAL A 499 -5.43 -6.99 -7.80
N ALA A 500 -4.48 -6.25 -8.35
CA ALA A 500 -3.35 -6.73 -9.13
C ALA A 500 -2.14 -5.82 -8.91
N ALA A 501 -0.95 -6.33 -9.22
CA ALA A 501 0.29 -5.56 -9.21
C ALA A 501 1.36 -6.30 -10.02
N SER A 502 2.39 -5.57 -10.44
CA SER A 502 3.47 -6.08 -11.27
C SER A 502 4.85 -5.73 -10.70
N THR A 503 5.81 -6.65 -10.88
CA THR A 503 7.22 -6.46 -10.54
C THR A 503 8.09 -6.89 -11.72
N GLY A 504 8.38 -5.94 -12.61
CA GLY A 504 9.21 -6.21 -13.79
C GLY A 504 8.47 -7.05 -14.82
N HIS A 505 8.86 -8.31 -14.99
CA HIS A 505 8.23 -9.20 -15.99
C HIS A 505 7.10 -10.07 -15.44
N MET A 506 6.84 -10.01 -14.13
CA MET A 506 5.75 -10.73 -13.50
C MET A 506 4.63 -9.76 -13.14
N LEU A 507 3.38 -10.19 -13.32
CA LEU A 507 2.21 -9.61 -12.69
C LEU A 507 1.43 -10.69 -11.94
N ALA A 508 0.86 -10.32 -10.80
CA ALA A 508 0.00 -11.18 -10.00
C ALA A 508 -1.33 -10.46 -9.75
N MET A 509 -2.43 -11.21 -9.72
CA MET A 509 -3.75 -10.66 -9.43
C MET A 509 -4.60 -11.61 -8.58
N THR A 510 -5.59 -11.04 -7.90
CA THR A 510 -6.67 -11.79 -7.26
C THR A 510 -7.63 -12.29 -8.33
N SER A 511 -8.04 -13.55 -8.25
CA SER A 511 -9.06 -14.11 -9.13
C SER A 511 -10.38 -13.35 -8.98
N PRO A 512 -11.05 -12.96 -10.09
CA PRO A 512 -12.40 -12.41 -10.05
C PRO A 512 -13.45 -13.43 -9.54
N ASN A 513 -13.08 -14.71 -9.45
CA ASN A 513 -13.92 -15.77 -8.90
C ASN A 513 -13.76 -15.96 -7.38
N ASP A 514 -12.80 -15.30 -6.75
CA ASP A 514 -12.58 -15.41 -5.32
C ASP A 514 -13.78 -14.88 -4.52
N ARG A 515 -14.14 -15.57 -3.44
CA ARG A 515 -15.28 -15.21 -2.58
C ARG A 515 -15.17 -13.81 -1.96
N VAL A 516 -13.96 -13.28 -1.78
CA VAL A 516 -13.76 -11.95 -1.19
C VAL A 516 -14.05 -10.83 -2.19
N VAL A 517 -14.13 -11.15 -3.49
CA VAL A 517 -14.49 -10.21 -4.56
C VAL A 517 -16.01 -10.10 -4.62
N ALA A 518 -16.57 -9.20 -3.79
CA ALA A 518 -18.02 -9.00 -3.71
C ALA A 518 -18.62 -8.31 -4.94
N LYS A 519 -17.87 -7.40 -5.58
CA LYS A 519 -18.27 -6.71 -6.81
C LYS A 519 -17.35 -7.16 -7.94
N LYS A 520 -17.92 -7.79 -8.97
CA LYS A 520 -17.20 -8.14 -10.20
C LYS A 520 -16.66 -6.87 -10.87
N PHE A 521 -15.50 -7.00 -11.49
CA PHE A 521 -14.81 -5.95 -12.22
C PHE A 521 -14.33 -6.51 -13.55
N ASN A 522 -14.08 -5.64 -14.53
CA ASN A 522 -13.54 -6.07 -15.82
C ASN A 522 -12.10 -6.59 -15.63
N TRP A 523 -11.93 -7.91 -15.61
CA TRP A 523 -10.64 -8.55 -15.36
C TRP A 523 -9.70 -8.40 -16.57
N ALA A 524 -10.23 -8.29 -17.79
CA ALA A 524 -9.43 -8.07 -19.00
C ALA A 524 -8.78 -6.68 -19.01
N ARG A 525 -9.53 -5.66 -18.58
CA ARG A 525 -9.04 -4.29 -18.35
C ARG A 525 -7.90 -4.27 -17.34
N VAL A 526 -8.05 -4.97 -16.22
CA VAL A 526 -6.99 -5.08 -15.18
C VAL A 526 -5.75 -5.77 -15.74
N LEU A 527 -5.90 -6.85 -16.52
CA LEU A 527 -4.75 -7.49 -17.18
C LEU A 527 -4.04 -6.54 -18.16
N LYS A 528 -4.80 -5.77 -18.96
CA LYS A 528 -4.23 -4.76 -19.87
C LYS A 528 -3.46 -3.69 -19.09
N HIS A 529 -4.03 -3.19 -18.01
CA HIS A 529 -3.40 -2.22 -17.11
C HIS A 529 -2.05 -2.73 -16.58
N GLU A 530 -2.02 -3.94 -16.01
CA GLU A 530 -0.78 -4.51 -15.47
C GLU A 530 0.26 -4.85 -16.52
N LEU A 531 -0.15 -5.25 -17.73
CA LEU A 531 0.79 -5.44 -18.84
C LEU A 531 1.48 -4.15 -19.25
N VAL A 532 0.82 -2.99 -19.11
CA VAL A 532 1.46 -1.69 -19.35
C VAL A 532 2.61 -1.49 -18.36
N HIS A 533 2.39 -1.73 -17.06
CA HIS A 533 3.45 -1.67 -16.07
C HIS A 533 4.59 -2.64 -16.36
N VAL A 534 4.29 -3.88 -16.76
CA VAL A 534 5.30 -4.86 -17.17
C VAL A 534 6.21 -4.31 -18.27
N ILE A 535 5.63 -3.61 -19.25
CA ILE A 535 6.36 -3.01 -20.37
C ILE A 535 7.14 -1.77 -19.91
N THR A 536 6.48 -0.79 -19.28
CA THR A 536 7.06 0.53 -18.98
C THR A 536 8.12 0.49 -17.88
N LEU A 537 7.96 -0.38 -16.87
CA LEU A 537 8.98 -0.58 -15.83
C LEU A 537 10.27 -1.11 -16.45
N GLN A 538 10.17 -2.13 -17.31
CA GLN A 538 11.34 -2.70 -17.98
C GLN A 538 11.95 -1.74 -19.02
N GLN A 539 11.11 -1.04 -19.79
CA GLN A 539 11.56 -0.06 -20.78
C GLN A 539 12.40 1.06 -20.16
N THR A 540 12.02 1.49 -18.95
CA THR A 540 12.68 2.60 -18.23
C THR A 540 13.73 2.16 -17.24
N HIS A 541 14.06 0.86 -17.17
CA HIS A 541 14.94 0.31 -16.13
C HIS A 541 14.49 0.72 -14.71
N PHE A 542 13.17 0.65 -14.45
CA PHE A 542 12.53 1.02 -13.18
C PHE A 542 12.73 2.49 -12.79
N ASN A 543 13.02 3.38 -13.75
CA ASN A 543 13.20 4.82 -13.50
C ASN A 543 11.93 5.64 -13.71
N ILE A 544 10.87 5.07 -14.28
CA ILE A 544 9.58 5.76 -14.44
C ILE A 544 8.98 6.15 -13.08
N PRO A 545 8.51 7.40 -12.89
CA PRO A 545 7.78 7.77 -11.68
C PRO A 545 6.41 7.09 -11.63
N HIS A 546 5.93 6.81 -10.42
CA HIS A 546 4.67 6.07 -10.19
C HIS A 546 3.52 6.72 -10.96
N TRP A 547 3.30 8.03 -10.83
CA TRP A 547 2.21 8.73 -11.52
C TRP A 547 2.21 8.51 -13.04
N TYR A 548 3.39 8.43 -13.68
CA TYR A 548 3.45 8.35 -15.14
C TYR A 548 3.15 6.94 -15.63
N THR A 549 3.60 5.92 -14.90
CA THR A 549 3.23 4.56 -15.27
C THR A 549 1.74 4.30 -15.08
N GLU A 550 1.10 4.89 -14.06
CA GLU A 550 -0.35 4.82 -13.86
C GLU A 550 -1.08 5.58 -14.96
N ALA A 551 -0.60 6.76 -15.34
CA ALA A 551 -1.16 7.54 -16.45
C ALA A 551 -1.21 6.73 -17.75
N LEU A 552 -0.11 6.06 -18.09
CA LEU A 552 -0.03 5.22 -19.29
C LEU A 552 -0.91 3.97 -19.17
N ALA A 553 -0.99 3.37 -17.99
CA ALA A 553 -1.81 2.19 -17.75
C ALA A 553 -3.30 2.51 -17.92
N VAL A 554 -3.80 3.54 -17.23
CA VAL A 554 -5.20 4.02 -17.35
C VAL A 554 -5.53 4.43 -18.78
N TRP A 555 -4.65 5.19 -19.43
CA TRP A 555 -4.88 5.62 -20.81
C TRP A 555 -4.96 4.44 -21.80
N SER A 556 -4.13 3.42 -21.61
CA SER A 556 -4.15 2.20 -22.42
C SER A 556 -5.38 1.32 -22.18
N GLU A 557 -6.11 1.48 -21.07
CA GLU A 557 -7.40 0.80 -20.86
C GLU A 557 -8.42 1.18 -21.93
N GLY A 558 -8.33 2.40 -22.49
CA GLY A 558 -9.20 2.85 -23.59
C GLY A 558 -10.65 3.13 -23.19
N HIS A 559 -10.91 3.28 -21.89
CA HIS A 559 -12.22 3.64 -21.37
C HIS A 559 -12.30 5.13 -21.03
N PRO A 560 -13.48 5.76 -21.17
CA PRO A 560 -13.69 7.10 -20.64
C PRO A 560 -13.40 7.16 -19.14
N ARG A 561 -12.83 8.28 -18.70
CA ARG A 561 -12.60 8.55 -17.29
C ARG A 561 -13.87 8.30 -16.46
N PRO A 562 -13.78 7.57 -15.34
CA PRO A 562 -14.89 7.37 -14.42
C PRO A 562 -15.53 8.70 -14.03
N GLN A 563 -16.85 8.67 -13.96
CA GLN A 563 -17.58 9.90 -13.79
C GLN A 563 -17.38 10.50 -12.39
N GLU A 564 -17.23 9.66 -11.37
CA GLU A 564 -16.89 10.05 -10.00
C GLU A 564 -15.59 10.87 -9.95
N TRP A 565 -14.63 10.59 -10.83
CA TRP A 565 -13.38 11.36 -10.91
C TRP A 565 -13.60 12.76 -11.46
N ASN A 566 -14.52 12.93 -12.41
CA ASN A 566 -14.87 14.25 -12.93
C ASN A 566 -15.61 15.08 -11.87
N GLU A 567 -16.52 14.47 -11.10
CA GLU A 567 -17.18 15.14 -9.96
C GLU A 567 -16.15 15.64 -8.93
N LEU A 568 -15.21 14.77 -8.58
CA LEU A 568 -14.13 15.09 -7.67
C LEU A 568 -13.21 16.18 -8.23
N LEU A 569 -12.86 16.12 -9.53
CA LEU A 569 -12.02 17.11 -10.19
C LEU A 569 -12.66 18.51 -10.15
N VAL A 570 -13.95 18.63 -10.45
CA VAL A 570 -14.67 19.91 -10.40
C VAL A 570 -14.58 20.53 -9.00
N ALA A 571 -14.77 19.72 -7.95
CA ALA A 571 -14.64 20.16 -6.57
C ALA A 571 -13.21 20.63 -6.25
N ARG A 572 -12.19 19.82 -6.58
CA ARG A 572 -10.79 20.09 -6.24
C ARG A 572 -10.19 21.25 -7.00
N VAL A 573 -10.63 21.49 -8.24
CA VAL A 573 -10.26 22.70 -9.01
C VAL A 573 -10.84 23.95 -8.35
N ALA A 574 -12.10 23.92 -7.90
CA ALA A 574 -12.72 25.05 -7.21
C ALA A 574 -12.05 25.36 -5.86
N GLU A 575 -11.58 24.34 -5.16
CA GLU A 575 -10.85 24.44 -3.88
C GLU A 575 -9.37 24.82 -4.04
N ASN A 576 -8.84 24.79 -5.27
CA ASN A 576 -7.41 24.88 -5.55
C ASN A 576 -6.59 23.84 -4.75
N ARG A 577 -7.15 22.63 -4.60
CA ARG A 577 -6.58 21.48 -3.86
C ARG A 577 -6.23 20.34 -4.81
N LEU A 578 -5.36 20.65 -5.77
CA LEU A 578 -4.90 19.74 -6.82
C LEU A 578 -3.47 19.27 -6.51
N PHE A 579 -3.14 18.07 -6.98
CA PHE A 579 -1.76 17.65 -7.09
C PHE A 579 -1.06 18.38 -8.24
N ASN A 580 0.24 18.58 -8.06
CA ASN A 580 1.18 18.92 -9.12
C ASN A 580 2.16 17.74 -9.31
N LEU A 581 3.08 17.80 -10.30
CA LEU A 581 4.02 16.71 -10.56
C LEU A 581 4.99 16.41 -9.39
N ASP A 582 5.20 17.35 -8.46
CA ASP A 582 5.98 17.11 -7.24
C ASP A 582 5.18 16.32 -6.19
N THR A 583 3.86 16.47 -6.17
CA THR A 583 2.98 15.91 -5.12
C THR A 583 2.10 14.75 -5.58
N LEU A 584 1.96 14.53 -6.89
CA LEU A 584 1.06 13.54 -7.46
C LEU A 584 1.37 12.10 -7.03
N ASN A 585 2.66 11.75 -6.88
CA ASN A 585 3.05 10.44 -6.36
C ASN A 585 2.50 10.18 -4.94
N PHE A 586 2.33 11.22 -4.13
CA PHE A 586 1.78 11.07 -2.77
C PHE A 586 0.32 10.65 -2.76
N GLY A 587 -0.44 11.00 -3.81
CA GLY A 587 -1.81 10.51 -3.96
C GLY A 587 -1.88 8.99 -4.09
N PHE A 588 -0.82 8.34 -4.60
CA PHE A 588 -0.73 6.88 -4.69
C PHE A 588 -0.10 6.23 -3.45
N THR A 589 0.94 6.85 -2.89
CA THR A 589 1.72 6.22 -1.81
C THR A 589 1.20 6.54 -0.42
N ARG A 590 0.54 7.68 -0.21
CA ARG A 590 0.03 8.14 1.09
C ARG A 590 -1.25 8.99 0.96
N PRO A 591 -2.34 8.44 0.38
CA PRO A 591 -3.59 9.18 0.27
C PRO A 591 -4.15 9.55 1.65
N THR A 592 -4.55 10.81 1.86
CA THR A 592 -5.18 11.24 3.13
C THR A 592 -6.67 10.88 3.21
N SER A 593 -7.25 10.46 2.08
CA SER A 593 -8.63 10.00 1.92
C SER A 593 -8.74 9.10 0.70
N SER A 594 -9.82 8.32 0.61
CA SER A 594 -10.13 7.55 -0.62
C SER A 594 -10.17 8.43 -1.87
N ASP A 595 -10.62 9.67 -1.72
CA ASP A 595 -10.74 10.63 -2.80
C ASP A 595 -9.36 11.04 -3.33
N ASP A 596 -8.36 11.19 -2.48
CA ASP A 596 -7.01 11.56 -2.93
C ASP A 596 -6.40 10.48 -3.83
N TRP A 597 -6.68 9.21 -3.56
CA TRP A 597 -6.24 8.10 -4.42
C TRP A 597 -6.91 8.15 -5.79
N GLN A 598 -8.24 8.36 -5.83
CA GLN A 598 -8.99 8.52 -7.08
C GLN A 598 -8.56 9.77 -7.87
N LEU A 599 -8.31 10.88 -7.18
CA LEU A 599 -7.83 12.11 -7.79
C LEU A 599 -6.42 11.93 -8.37
N ALA A 600 -5.56 11.13 -7.74
CA ALA A 600 -4.22 10.85 -8.24
C ALA A 600 -4.29 10.15 -9.60
N TYR A 601 -5.12 9.10 -9.73
CA TYR A 601 -5.38 8.45 -11.00
C TYR A 601 -5.97 9.41 -12.05
N CYS A 602 -6.97 10.20 -11.66
CA CYS A 602 -7.58 11.21 -12.51
C CYS A 602 -6.56 12.22 -13.04
N GLN A 603 -5.73 12.78 -12.16
CA GLN A 603 -4.74 13.77 -12.53
C GLN A 603 -3.58 13.17 -13.34
N ALA A 604 -3.18 11.93 -13.06
CA ALA A 604 -2.18 11.21 -13.84
C ALA A 604 -2.62 11.08 -15.31
N GLU A 605 -3.83 10.59 -15.56
CA GLU A 605 -4.43 10.54 -16.90
C GLU A 605 -4.52 11.95 -17.53
N LEU A 606 -5.00 12.94 -16.78
CA LEU A 606 -5.12 14.33 -17.26
C LEU A 606 -3.78 14.97 -17.62
N TYR A 607 -2.71 14.65 -16.90
CA TYR A 607 -1.37 15.12 -17.27
C TYR A 607 -0.96 14.53 -18.61
N LEU A 608 -1.23 13.25 -18.85
CA LEU A 608 -0.95 12.62 -20.13
C LEU A 608 -1.81 13.21 -21.26
N GLU A 609 -3.11 13.42 -21.03
CA GLU A 609 -4.00 14.12 -21.98
C GLU A 609 -3.47 15.52 -22.30
N TYR A 610 -3.08 16.29 -21.26
CA TYR A 610 -2.46 17.59 -21.44
C TYR A 610 -1.18 17.49 -22.28
N MET A 611 -0.30 16.51 -22.01
CA MET A 611 0.93 16.26 -22.76
C MET A 611 0.69 15.91 -24.23
N LEU A 612 -0.45 15.32 -24.54
CA LEU A 612 -0.87 14.97 -25.90
C LEU A 612 -1.66 16.10 -26.60
N ASP A 613 -2.14 17.11 -25.88
CA ASP A 613 -2.89 18.24 -26.45
C ASP A 613 -2.07 18.94 -27.57
N GLY A 614 -2.57 18.84 -28.81
CA GLY A 614 -1.93 19.35 -30.02
C GLY A 614 -0.63 18.66 -30.45
N ARG A 615 -0.30 17.50 -29.87
CA ARG A 615 0.95 16.75 -30.07
C ARG A 615 0.67 15.30 -30.48
N ASN A 616 1.70 14.59 -30.94
CA ASN A 616 1.59 13.18 -31.28
C ASN A 616 2.13 12.28 -30.16
N GLU A 617 1.84 10.98 -30.23
CA GLU A 617 2.22 9.98 -29.22
C GLU A 617 3.75 9.77 -29.08
N GLN A 618 4.59 10.35 -29.95
CA GLN A 618 6.05 10.28 -29.80
C GLN A 618 6.50 10.92 -28.49
N VAL A 619 5.78 11.92 -27.98
CA VAL A 619 6.06 12.56 -26.68
C VAL A 619 6.08 11.52 -25.55
N ILE A 620 5.24 10.48 -25.62
CA ILE A 620 5.22 9.39 -24.64
C ILE A 620 6.55 8.65 -24.65
N ARG A 621 6.99 8.24 -25.85
CA ARG A 621 8.26 7.52 -26.03
C ARG A 621 9.47 8.37 -25.65
N ASP A 622 9.45 9.66 -25.95
CA ASP A 622 10.53 10.59 -25.60
C ASP A 622 10.63 10.77 -24.08
N LEU A 623 9.49 10.82 -23.37
CA LEU A 623 9.46 10.93 -21.91
C LEU A 623 9.87 9.61 -21.24
N LEU A 624 9.42 8.46 -21.75
CA LEU A 624 9.91 7.14 -21.32
C LEU A 624 11.43 7.01 -21.51
N ALA A 625 11.97 7.50 -22.63
CA ALA A 625 13.42 7.53 -22.86
C ALA A 625 14.15 8.47 -21.89
N ALA A 626 13.58 9.63 -21.58
CA ALA A 626 14.14 10.54 -20.58
C ALA A 626 14.23 9.89 -19.20
N TYR A 627 13.19 9.17 -18.77
CA TYR A 627 13.22 8.41 -17.52
C TYR A 627 14.20 7.25 -17.59
N ARG A 628 14.26 6.52 -18.71
CA ARG A 628 15.27 5.48 -18.92
C ARG A 628 16.69 6.00 -18.71
N ASP A 629 16.97 7.21 -19.17
CA ASP A 629 18.26 7.90 -18.98
C ASP A 629 18.49 8.41 -17.54
N GLY A 630 17.58 8.13 -16.61
CA GLY A 630 17.69 8.47 -15.18
C GLY A 630 17.31 9.91 -14.84
N LEU A 631 16.67 10.65 -15.75
CA LEU A 631 16.25 12.02 -15.48
C LEU A 631 15.07 12.06 -14.48
N ALA A 632 15.14 12.94 -13.49
CA ALA A 632 13.99 13.24 -12.65
C ALA A 632 12.93 14.04 -13.44
N THR A 633 11.70 14.11 -12.92
CA THR A 633 10.55 14.68 -13.65
C THR A 633 10.80 16.12 -14.14
N PRO A 634 11.36 17.06 -13.34
CA PRO A 634 11.65 18.41 -13.85
C PRO A 634 12.61 18.44 -15.05
N GLU A 635 13.66 17.61 -15.02
CA GLU A 635 14.64 17.48 -16.09
C GLU A 635 14.04 16.80 -17.33
N ALA A 636 13.22 15.76 -17.13
CA ALA A 636 12.52 15.06 -18.19
C ALA A 636 11.53 15.99 -18.91
N ILE A 637 10.74 16.78 -18.15
CA ILE A 637 9.84 17.80 -18.70
C ILE A 637 10.63 18.85 -19.48
N ARG A 638 11.74 19.35 -18.93
CA ARG A 638 12.60 20.31 -19.63
C ARG A 638 13.15 19.75 -20.95
N ARG A 639 13.57 18.48 -20.96
CA ARG A 639 14.10 17.82 -22.15
C ARG A 639 13.04 17.62 -23.24
N VAL A 640 11.85 17.17 -22.87
CA VAL A 640 10.81 16.81 -23.85
C VAL A 640 10.00 18.03 -24.29
N PHE A 641 9.60 18.88 -23.35
CA PHE A 641 8.73 20.02 -23.61
C PHE A 641 9.46 21.35 -23.77
N GLN A 642 10.79 21.36 -23.63
CA GLN A 642 11.64 22.54 -23.84
C GLN A 642 11.21 23.74 -22.97
N MET A 643 10.72 23.48 -21.75
CA MET A 643 10.29 24.51 -20.80
C MET A 643 10.56 24.12 -19.35
N PRO A 644 10.67 25.10 -18.43
CA PRO A 644 10.73 24.82 -16.99
C PRO A 644 9.42 24.19 -16.48
N ILE A 645 9.53 23.40 -15.40
CA ILE A 645 8.37 22.70 -14.81
C ILE A 645 7.30 23.68 -14.32
N GLU A 646 7.68 24.85 -13.82
CA GLU A 646 6.75 25.88 -13.35
C GLU A 646 5.92 26.49 -14.48
N GLN A 647 6.47 26.53 -15.69
CA GLN A 647 5.71 26.93 -16.88
C GLN A 647 4.76 25.81 -17.31
N PHE A 648 5.22 24.56 -17.29
CA PHE A 648 4.41 23.38 -17.61
C PHE A 648 3.21 23.27 -16.67
N GLU A 649 3.41 23.42 -15.36
CA GLU A 649 2.36 23.36 -14.33
C GLU A 649 1.30 24.45 -14.46
N ARG A 650 1.72 25.67 -14.84
CA ARG A 650 0.76 26.75 -15.14
C ARG A 650 -0.11 26.40 -16.34
N GLY A 651 0.50 25.86 -17.41
CA GLY A 651 -0.24 25.42 -18.59
C GLY A 651 -1.22 24.28 -18.28
N TYR A 652 -0.80 23.30 -17.47
CA TYR A 652 -1.69 22.24 -16.99
C TYR A 652 -2.85 22.78 -16.15
N SER A 653 -2.57 23.70 -15.22
CA SER A 653 -3.61 24.34 -14.40
C SER A 653 -4.64 25.11 -15.25
N GLU A 654 -4.20 25.80 -16.30
CA GLU A 654 -5.10 26.45 -17.27
C GLU A 654 -5.90 25.45 -18.10
N TYR A 655 -5.27 24.34 -18.49
CA TYR A 655 -5.95 23.22 -19.13
C TYR A 655 -7.07 22.66 -18.24
N LEU A 656 -6.81 22.38 -16.96
CA LEU A 656 -7.82 21.90 -16.02
C LEU A 656 -8.97 22.90 -15.82
N LYS A 657 -8.67 24.20 -15.72
CA LYS A 657 -9.72 25.24 -15.63
C LYS A 657 -10.62 25.27 -16.86
N ARG A 658 -10.06 25.14 -18.06
CA ARG A 658 -10.84 25.06 -19.31
C ARG A 658 -11.67 23.79 -19.36
N LEU A 659 -11.10 22.66 -18.95
CA LEU A 659 -11.78 21.37 -18.90
C LEU A 659 -12.98 21.42 -17.93
N VAL A 660 -12.77 21.88 -16.69
CA VAL A 660 -13.84 22.02 -15.69
C VAL A 660 -14.88 23.07 -16.10
N ALA A 661 -14.49 24.16 -16.76
CA ALA A 661 -15.46 25.11 -17.32
C ALA A 661 -16.38 24.49 -18.39
N GLY A 662 -15.90 23.44 -19.08
CA GLY A 662 -16.70 22.63 -19.99
C GLY A 662 -17.65 21.63 -19.31
N MET A 663 -17.46 21.35 -18.02
CA MET A 663 -18.24 20.38 -17.22
C MET A 663 -19.40 21.04 -16.45
N ALA A 664 -20.05 22.04 -17.05
CA ALA A 664 -21.11 22.81 -16.40
C ALA A 664 -22.28 21.91 -15.92
N GLY A 665 -22.69 22.06 -14.65
CA GLY A 665 -23.80 21.33 -14.02
C GLY A 665 -23.39 20.48 -12.80
N LEU A 666 -22.12 20.12 -12.66
CA LEU A 666 -21.61 19.52 -11.42
C LEU A 666 -21.39 20.62 -10.39
N GLU A 667 -22.31 20.78 -9.43
CA GLU A 667 -22.03 21.62 -8.26
C GLU A 667 -21.08 20.86 -7.32
N PRO A 668 -19.99 21.49 -6.84
CA PRO A 668 -19.15 20.87 -5.83
C PRO A 668 -19.99 20.57 -4.59
N PRO A 669 -19.79 19.42 -3.91
CA PRO A 669 -20.47 19.15 -2.65
C PRO A 669 -20.25 20.31 -1.69
N SER A 670 -21.35 20.85 -1.16
CA SER A 670 -21.29 21.97 -0.20
C SER A 670 -20.49 21.53 1.03
N GLN A 671 -19.30 22.10 1.18
CA GLN A 671 -18.40 21.84 2.32
C GLN A 671 -18.84 22.54 3.62
N GLU A 672 -19.85 23.40 3.55
CA GLU A 672 -20.33 24.17 4.70
C GLU A 672 -21.03 23.22 5.68
N SER A 673 -20.46 23.07 6.89
CA SER A 673 -21.12 22.32 7.94
C SER A 673 -22.42 23.03 8.34
N PHE A 674 -23.37 22.30 8.92
CA PHE A 674 -24.60 22.94 9.38
C PHE A 674 -24.35 24.10 10.37
N PRO A 675 -23.40 24.00 11.33
CA PRO A 675 -22.95 25.16 12.11
C PRO A 675 -22.42 26.33 11.27
N ASP A 676 -21.66 26.08 10.21
CA ASP A 676 -21.14 27.14 9.33
C ASP A 676 -22.28 27.82 8.58
N LEU A 677 -23.26 27.04 8.10
CA LEU A 677 -24.46 27.57 7.44
C LEU A 677 -25.28 28.45 8.39
N LEU A 678 -25.40 28.06 9.65
CA LEU A 678 -26.07 28.89 10.67
C LEU A 678 -25.28 30.17 10.95
N THR A 679 -23.96 30.11 10.97
CA THR A 679 -23.08 31.27 11.17
C THR A 679 -23.17 32.21 9.97
N ALA A 680 -23.02 31.69 8.75
CA ALA A 680 -23.17 32.42 7.50
C ALA A 680 -24.55 33.08 7.40
N ARG A 681 -25.62 32.41 7.87
CA ARG A 681 -26.95 33.02 7.94
C ARG A 681 -27.04 34.15 8.95
N ARG A 682 -26.33 34.09 10.07
CA ARG A 682 -26.29 35.21 11.03
C ARG A 682 -25.54 36.41 10.46
N GLU A 683 -24.46 36.17 9.73
CA GLU A 683 -23.66 37.22 9.09
C GLU A 683 -24.40 37.85 7.89
N LYS A 684 -25.15 37.03 7.15
CA LYS A 684 -25.91 37.43 5.96
C LYS A 684 -27.38 36.99 6.10
N PRO A 685 -28.17 37.64 6.98
CA PRO A 685 -29.54 37.21 7.30
C PRO A 685 -30.51 37.34 6.13
N ASP A 686 -30.20 38.19 5.16
CA ASP A 686 -31.04 38.45 3.99
C ASP A 686 -30.65 37.63 2.74
N ASP A 687 -29.62 36.78 2.82
CA ASP A 687 -29.21 35.93 1.69
C ASP A 687 -30.13 34.70 1.56
N PRO A 688 -30.97 34.63 0.51
CA PRO A 688 -31.93 33.54 0.34
C PRO A 688 -31.26 32.20 0.01
N GLN A 689 -30.08 32.20 -0.61
CA GLN A 689 -29.34 30.98 -0.94
C GLN A 689 -28.80 30.33 0.34
N ILE A 690 -28.24 31.13 1.25
CA ILE A 690 -27.77 30.64 2.55
C ILE A 690 -28.95 30.14 3.39
N ALA A 691 -30.06 30.90 3.43
CA ALA A 691 -31.27 30.48 4.13
C ALA A 691 -31.84 29.16 3.57
N ALA A 692 -31.84 28.95 2.25
CA ALA A 692 -32.29 27.70 1.64
C ALA A 692 -31.38 26.51 2.00
N LYS A 693 -30.06 26.70 2.03
CA LYS A 693 -29.10 25.68 2.50
C LYS A 693 -29.34 25.32 3.98
N VAL A 694 -29.65 26.31 4.81
CA VAL A 694 -30.04 26.08 6.22
C VAL A 694 -31.34 25.27 6.31
N ALA A 695 -32.35 25.58 5.49
CA ALA A 695 -33.59 24.80 5.46
C ALA A 695 -33.35 23.33 5.09
N GLU A 696 -32.49 23.07 4.10
CA GLU A 696 -32.07 21.72 3.73
C GLU A 696 -31.31 21.03 4.88
N GLY A 697 -30.44 21.76 5.57
CA GLY A 697 -29.73 21.27 6.74
C GLY A 697 -30.68 20.80 7.85
N TYR A 698 -31.72 21.57 8.14
CA TYR A 698 -32.78 21.17 9.08
C TYR A 698 -33.55 19.94 8.58
N LEU A 699 -33.92 19.90 7.29
CA LEU A 699 -34.62 18.75 6.68
C LEU A 699 -33.84 17.45 6.85
N ARG A 700 -32.52 17.46 6.56
CA ARG A 700 -31.64 16.29 6.67
C ARG A 700 -31.51 15.78 8.10
N ARG A 701 -31.60 16.68 9.09
CA ARG A 701 -31.50 16.36 10.52
C ARG A 701 -32.85 15.99 11.17
N GLY A 702 -33.94 16.04 10.40
CA GLY A 702 -35.28 15.72 10.89
C GLY A 702 -35.99 16.86 11.64
N ALA A 703 -35.44 18.07 11.60
CA ALA A 703 -36.03 19.27 12.18
C ALA A 703 -37.02 19.91 11.19
N TYR A 704 -38.20 19.28 11.04
CA TYR A 704 -39.12 19.57 9.94
C TYR A 704 -39.84 20.93 10.08
N GLU A 705 -40.15 21.36 11.29
CA GLU A 705 -40.83 22.64 11.54
C GLU A 705 -39.92 23.83 11.24
N GLU A 706 -38.64 23.72 11.62
CA GLU A 706 -37.61 24.70 11.30
C GLU A 706 -37.33 24.71 9.80
N ALA A 707 -37.21 23.53 9.17
CA ALA A 707 -37.06 23.43 7.72
C ALA A 707 -38.23 24.09 6.97
N LEU A 708 -39.46 23.84 7.41
CA LEU A 708 -40.68 24.45 6.85
C LEU A 708 -40.64 25.97 6.98
N THR A 709 -40.37 26.47 8.19
CA THR A 709 -40.35 27.91 8.48
C THR A 709 -39.33 28.64 7.60
N VAL A 710 -38.12 28.09 7.50
CA VAL A 710 -37.04 28.72 6.74
C VAL A 710 -37.26 28.61 5.25
N ALA A 711 -37.69 27.45 4.73
CA ALA A 711 -37.95 27.30 3.31
C ALA A 711 -39.12 28.18 2.85
N ALA A 712 -40.19 28.30 3.67
CA ALA A 712 -41.31 29.19 3.39
C ALA A 712 -40.89 30.67 3.37
N GLU A 713 -39.98 31.09 4.26
CA GLU A 713 -39.41 32.44 4.24
C GLU A 713 -38.69 32.72 2.92
N VAL A 714 -37.86 31.78 2.45
CA VAL A 714 -37.15 31.91 1.18
C VAL A 714 -38.11 31.99 0.01
N LEU A 715 -39.08 31.08 -0.08
CA LEU A 715 -40.05 31.07 -1.18
C LEU A 715 -40.96 32.31 -1.19
N LYS A 716 -41.21 32.93 -0.04
CA LYS A 716 -41.93 34.21 0.00
C LYS A 716 -41.15 35.35 -0.68
N LYS A 717 -39.82 35.36 -0.53
CA LYS A 717 -38.93 36.35 -1.16
C LYS A 717 -38.61 35.98 -2.62
N GLN A 718 -38.42 34.69 -2.89
CA GLN A 718 -38.06 34.13 -4.18
C GLN A 718 -38.91 32.89 -4.49
N PRO A 719 -40.11 33.05 -5.09
CA PRO A 719 -41.08 31.97 -5.29
C PRO A 719 -40.57 30.76 -6.10
N LYS A 720 -39.54 30.96 -6.92
CA LYS A 720 -38.93 29.93 -7.76
C LYS A 720 -37.54 29.49 -7.29
N HIS A 721 -37.20 29.75 -6.02
CA HIS A 721 -35.91 29.33 -5.49
C HIS A 721 -35.81 27.81 -5.44
N ALA A 722 -34.90 27.23 -6.22
CA ALA A 722 -34.82 25.77 -6.41
C ALA A 722 -34.65 24.99 -5.10
N LEU A 723 -33.61 25.28 -4.32
CA LEU A 723 -33.33 24.52 -3.09
C LEU A 723 -34.46 24.60 -2.03
N ALA A 724 -35.07 25.78 -1.85
CA ALA A 724 -36.21 25.93 -0.95
C ALA A 724 -37.46 25.19 -1.48
N THR A 725 -37.67 25.19 -2.80
CA THR A 725 -38.74 24.40 -3.46
C THR A 725 -38.55 22.91 -3.21
N TYR A 726 -37.32 22.40 -3.38
CA TYR A 726 -36.97 21.02 -3.09
C TYR A 726 -37.29 20.64 -1.63
N VAL A 727 -36.87 21.48 -0.67
CA VAL A 727 -37.14 21.26 0.75
C VAL A 727 -38.63 21.20 1.03
N MET A 728 -39.40 22.16 0.51
CA MET A 728 -40.86 22.18 0.67
C MET A 728 -41.55 20.97 0.03
N ALA A 729 -41.16 20.59 -1.19
CA ALA A 729 -41.71 19.41 -1.85
C ALA A 729 -41.43 18.11 -1.04
N ARG A 730 -40.24 17.98 -0.46
CA ARG A 730 -39.90 16.86 0.44
C ARG A 730 -40.73 16.85 1.72
N LEU A 731 -41.03 18.02 2.29
CA LEU A 731 -41.89 18.15 3.47
C LEU A 731 -43.34 17.78 3.14
N GLU A 732 -43.86 18.19 1.98
CA GLU A 732 -45.21 17.80 1.53
C GLU A 732 -45.34 16.29 1.29
N LEU A 733 -44.33 15.66 0.69
CA LEU A 733 -44.28 14.20 0.54
C LEU A 733 -44.29 13.48 1.89
N ARG A 734 -43.53 13.99 2.86
CA ARG A 734 -43.54 13.45 4.24
C ARG A 734 -44.92 13.62 4.89
N GLY A 735 -45.59 14.73 4.61
CA GLY A 735 -46.95 15.02 5.06
C GLY A 735 -48.04 14.22 4.34
N GLY A 736 -47.67 13.29 3.44
CA GLY A 736 -48.61 12.45 2.70
C GLY A 736 -49.38 13.18 1.59
N ARG A 737 -48.84 14.29 1.07
CA ARG A 737 -49.50 15.13 0.04
C ARG A 737 -48.66 15.22 -1.24
N PRO A 738 -48.52 14.11 -2.00
CA PRO A 738 -47.69 14.09 -3.21
C PRO A 738 -48.20 14.99 -4.33
N GLU A 739 -49.50 15.28 -4.38
CA GLU A 739 -50.11 16.17 -5.38
C GLU A 739 -49.61 17.61 -5.20
N LYS A 740 -49.50 18.08 -3.95
CA LYS A 740 -48.95 19.41 -3.64
C LYS A 740 -47.46 19.50 -3.97
N ALA A 741 -46.72 18.43 -3.73
CA ALA A 741 -45.30 18.36 -4.08
C ALA A 741 -45.09 18.45 -5.60
N LEU A 742 -45.94 17.76 -6.38
CA LEU A 742 -45.95 17.84 -7.85
C LEU A 742 -46.25 19.26 -8.33
N GLU A 743 -47.36 19.85 -7.87
CA GLU A 743 -47.77 21.21 -8.25
C GLU A 743 -46.66 22.23 -7.95
N LEU A 744 -46.05 22.13 -6.76
CA LEU A 744 -44.95 23.00 -6.35
C LEU A 744 -43.73 22.85 -7.26
N LEU A 745 -43.32 21.63 -7.58
CA LEU A 745 -42.16 21.38 -8.44
C LEU A 745 -42.40 21.83 -9.88
N GLU A 746 -43.59 21.59 -10.43
CA GLU A 746 -43.94 21.97 -11.81
C GLU A 746 -44.01 23.48 -12.01
N THR A 747 -44.52 24.21 -11.02
CA THR A 747 -44.65 25.67 -11.10
C THR A 747 -43.35 26.42 -10.84
N SER A 748 -42.46 25.84 -10.03
CA SER A 748 -41.21 26.49 -9.60
C SER A 748 -39.97 26.09 -10.41
N LEU A 749 -39.94 24.91 -11.03
CA LEU A 749 -38.76 24.43 -11.76
C LEU A 749 -38.56 25.19 -13.08
N ASP A 750 -37.41 25.86 -13.23
CA ASP A 750 -36.98 26.44 -14.50
C ASP A 750 -36.40 25.35 -15.41
N LEU A 751 -37.14 24.95 -16.44
CA LEU A 751 -36.70 23.90 -17.37
C LEU A 751 -35.53 24.33 -18.28
N THR A 752 -35.19 25.62 -18.34
CA THR A 752 -34.04 26.11 -19.13
C THR A 752 -32.71 25.99 -18.39
N ARG A 753 -32.77 26.01 -17.06
CA ARG A 753 -31.65 25.79 -16.12
C ARG A 753 -32.17 24.98 -14.92
N PRO A 754 -32.55 23.71 -15.13
CA PRO A 754 -33.21 22.94 -14.10
C PRO A 754 -32.23 22.60 -12.98
N ASP A 755 -32.66 22.69 -11.72
CA ASP A 755 -31.89 22.22 -10.57
C ASP A 755 -31.97 20.69 -10.46
N ALA A 756 -30.83 20.03 -10.24
CA ALA A 756 -30.72 18.56 -10.22
C ALA A 756 -31.64 17.90 -9.18
N LYS A 757 -31.72 18.47 -7.97
CA LYS A 757 -32.50 17.87 -6.87
C LYS A 757 -33.99 17.98 -7.15
N CYS A 758 -34.46 19.15 -7.57
CA CYS A 758 -35.84 19.38 -7.96
C CYS A 758 -36.23 18.51 -9.16
N LEU A 759 -35.39 18.48 -10.19
CA LEU A 759 -35.63 17.71 -11.40
C LEU A 759 -35.73 16.20 -11.10
N ASN A 760 -34.84 15.66 -10.27
CA ASN A 760 -34.83 14.24 -9.94
C ASN A 760 -36.06 13.87 -9.11
N LEU A 761 -36.44 14.74 -8.17
CA LEU A 761 -37.64 14.53 -7.35
C LEU A 761 -38.90 14.56 -8.22
N LEU A 762 -39.01 15.52 -9.13
CA LEU A 762 -40.15 15.61 -10.07
C LEU A 762 -40.21 14.38 -10.98
N ALA A 763 -39.10 13.98 -11.59
CA ALA A 763 -39.01 12.81 -12.45
C ALA A 763 -39.42 11.52 -11.71
N GLY A 764 -38.94 11.34 -10.47
CA GLY A 764 -39.30 10.20 -9.63
C GLY A 764 -40.76 10.19 -9.20
N LEU A 765 -41.37 11.35 -8.97
CA LEU A 765 -42.82 11.44 -8.69
C LEU A 765 -43.66 11.12 -9.92
N LYS A 766 -43.26 11.63 -11.10
CA LYS A 766 -43.91 11.29 -12.38
C LYS A 766 -43.81 9.80 -12.68
N LEU A 767 -42.67 9.18 -12.42
CA LEU A 767 -42.48 7.73 -12.55
C LEU A 767 -43.43 6.96 -11.63
N LYS A 768 -43.56 7.35 -10.35
CA LYS A 768 -44.48 6.72 -9.40
C LYS A 768 -45.96 6.91 -9.75
N ALA A 769 -46.28 8.04 -10.41
CA ALA A 769 -47.60 8.33 -10.94
C ALA A 769 -47.86 7.66 -12.30
N GLU A 770 -46.96 6.77 -12.76
CA GLU A 770 -47.04 6.07 -14.05
C GLU A 770 -47.07 7.01 -15.28
N ALA A 771 -46.70 8.28 -15.10
CA ALA A 771 -46.55 9.28 -16.17
C ALA A 771 -45.20 9.09 -16.88
N TYR A 772 -45.01 7.94 -17.53
CA TYR A 772 -43.72 7.49 -18.05
C TYR A 772 -43.11 8.41 -19.10
N ALA A 773 -43.91 8.97 -20.02
CA ALA A 773 -43.42 9.87 -21.06
C ALA A 773 -42.83 11.17 -20.46
N GLU A 774 -43.47 11.71 -19.43
CA GLU A 774 -42.97 12.88 -18.73
C GLU A 774 -41.74 12.54 -17.89
N ALA A 775 -41.75 11.40 -17.19
CA ALA A 775 -40.60 10.92 -16.43
C ALA A 775 -39.37 10.73 -17.34
N ALA A 776 -39.53 10.09 -18.50
CA ALA A 776 -38.47 9.92 -19.49
C ALA A 776 -37.90 11.27 -19.94
N ARG A 777 -38.76 12.22 -20.34
CA ARG A 777 -38.33 13.57 -20.75
C ARG A 777 -37.52 14.28 -19.66
N LEU A 778 -37.93 14.14 -18.41
CA LEU A 778 -37.23 14.76 -17.28
C LEU A 778 -35.89 14.07 -16.98
N TYR A 779 -35.81 12.73 -17.08
CA TYR A 779 -34.55 12.00 -16.93
C TYR A 779 -33.60 12.25 -18.10
N GLU A 780 -34.07 12.35 -19.35
CA GLU A 780 -33.29 12.77 -20.51
C GLU A 780 -32.74 14.19 -20.34
N MET A 781 -33.57 15.10 -19.85
CA MET A 781 -33.15 16.45 -19.52
C MET A 781 -32.08 16.42 -18.41
N GLY A 782 -32.27 15.60 -17.39
CA GLY A 782 -31.27 15.37 -16.35
C GLY A 782 -29.94 14.89 -16.92
N ALA A 783 -29.96 13.87 -17.77
CA ALA A 783 -28.77 13.35 -18.44
C ALA A 783 -28.12 14.35 -19.40
N ARG A 784 -28.87 15.33 -19.93
CA ARG A 784 -28.33 16.39 -20.79
C ARG A 784 -27.66 17.51 -20.00
N TYR A 785 -28.30 17.98 -18.92
CA TYR A 785 -27.79 19.07 -18.09
C TYR A 785 -26.76 18.60 -17.07
N TYR A 786 -26.82 17.32 -16.72
CA TYR A 786 -25.95 16.65 -15.76
C TYR A 786 -25.43 15.34 -16.39
N PRO A 787 -24.71 15.40 -17.52
CA PRO A 787 -24.18 14.20 -18.22
C PRO A 787 -23.27 13.38 -17.33
N CYS A 788 -22.75 14.05 -16.31
CA CYS A 788 -21.86 13.57 -15.32
C CYS A 788 -22.53 12.83 -14.14
N ASN A 789 -23.82 12.54 -14.18
CA ASN A 789 -24.47 11.74 -13.14
C ASN A 789 -25.20 10.57 -13.78
N LEU A 790 -24.60 9.37 -13.69
CA LEU A 790 -25.13 8.16 -14.33
C LEU A 790 -26.48 7.72 -13.77
N GLN A 791 -26.90 8.24 -12.62
CA GLN A 791 -28.23 7.96 -12.08
C GLN A 791 -29.35 8.41 -13.03
N TRP A 792 -29.14 9.47 -13.80
CA TRP A 792 -30.10 9.93 -14.81
C TRP A 792 -30.30 8.87 -15.89
N LEU A 793 -29.19 8.32 -16.42
CA LEU A 793 -29.23 7.27 -17.42
C LEU A 793 -29.79 5.96 -16.84
N ARG A 794 -29.40 5.55 -15.62
CA ARG A 794 -29.95 4.36 -14.95
C ARG A 794 -31.47 4.48 -14.75
N SER A 795 -31.93 5.65 -14.34
CA SER A 795 -33.36 5.91 -14.13
C SER A 795 -34.12 5.95 -15.46
N LEU A 796 -33.53 6.54 -16.51
CA LEU A 796 -34.10 6.55 -17.86
C LEU A 796 -34.19 5.14 -18.46
N ALA A 797 -33.16 4.30 -18.30
CA ALA A 797 -33.18 2.90 -18.71
C ALA A 797 -34.32 2.14 -18.03
N ARG A 798 -34.53 2.37 -16.73
CA ARG A 798 -35.68 1.82 -16.00
C ARG A 798 -37.03 2.26 -16.60
N VAL A 799 -37.17 3.53 -17.01
CA VAL A 799 -38.40 3.99 -17.65
C VAL A 799 -38.61 3.27 -18.98
N HIS A 800 -37.58 3.18 -19.83
CA HIS A 800 -37.68 2.48 -21.11
C HIS A 800 -38.03 1.00 -20.96
N LEU A 801 -37.52 0.32 -19.93
CA LEU A 801 -37.90 -1.06 -19.58
C LEU A 801 -39.38 -1.17 -19.20
N LEU A 802 -39.94 -0.21 -18.45
CA LEU A 802 -41.34 -0.24 -18.03
C LEU A 802 -42.32 -0.02 -19.18
N VAL A 803 -41.94 0.76 -20.19
CA VAL A 803 -42.79 1.06 -21.37
C VAL A 803 -42.43 0.24 -22.60
N ASP A 804 -41.54 -0.76 -22.46
CA ASP A 804 -41.05 -1.60 -23.56
C ASP A 804 -40.52 -0.81 -24.77
N ASN A 805 -39.87 0.34 -24.51
CA ASN A 805 -39.27 1.18 -25.56
C ASN A 805 -37.83 0.70 -25.85
N GLN A 806 -37.70 -0.24 -26.78
CA GLN A 806 -36.43 -0.87 -27.15
C GLN A 806 -35.41 0.13 -27.73
N ASP A 807 -35.84 1.03 -28.63
CA ASP A 807 -34.92 1.99 -29.25
C ASP A 807 -34.33 2.97 -28.23
N GLY A 808 -35.16 3.49 -27.32
CA GLY A 808 -34.72 4.36 -26.23
C GLY A 808 -33.81 3.64 -25.25
N LEU A 809 -34.14 2.38 -24.91
CA LEU A 809 -33.33 1.56 -24.02
C LEU A 809 -31.93 1.33 -24.61
N LEU A 810 -31.83 1.00 -25.90
CA LEU A 810 -30.56 0.72 -26.58
C LEU A 810 -29.59 1.89 -26.43
N GLY A 811 -30.04 3.09 -26.77
CA GLY A 811 -29.20 4.30 -26.72
C GLY A 811 -28.76 4.68 -25.30
N VAL A 812 -29.55 4.35 -24.28
CA VAL A 812 -29.20 4.62 -22.87
C VAL A 812 -28.21 3.59 -22.34
N LEU A 813 -28.43 2.30 -22.63
CA LEU A 813 -27.53 1.24 -22.20
C LEU A 813 -26.14 1.38 -22.83
N GLN A 814 -26.04 1.77 -24.11
CA GLN A 814 -24.75 2.03 -24.75
C GLN A 814 -23.96 3.14 -24.03
N LYS A 815 -24.63 4.20 -23.59
CA LYS A 815 -23.99 5.28 -22.81
C LYS A 815 -23.58 4.81 -21.42
N LEU A 816 -24.39 3.97 -20.77
CA LEU A 816 -24.05 3.39 -19.47
C LEU A 816 -22.83 2.46 -19.56
N ALA A 817 -22.83 1.53 -20.52
CA ALA A 817 -21.72 0.62 -20.74
C ALA A 817 -20.40 1.34 -21.09
N ALA A 818 -20.49 2.45 -21.84
CA ALA A 818 -19.33 3.30 -22.13
C ALA A 818 -18.81 4.06 -20.90
N ALA A 819 -19.68 4.46 -19.97
CA ALA A 819 -19.29 5.24 -18.79
C ALA A 819 -18.88 4.37 -17.59
N ASP A 820 -19.33 3.11 -17.53
CA ASP A 820 -19.01 2.15 -16.48
C ASP A 820 -18.46 0.84 -17.11
N PRO A 821 -17.13 0.67 -17.16
CA PRO A 821 -16.48 -0.52 -17.71
C PRO A 821 -16.85 -1.83 -17.01
N ASP A 822 -17.35 -1.74 -15.78
CA ASP A 822 -17.67 -2.89 -14.93
C ASP A 822 -19.19 -3.21 -14.90
N ASP A 823 -20.04 -2.47 -15.64
CA ASP A 823 -21.49 -2.72 -15.72
C ASP A 823 -21.82 -3.96 -16.56
N LEU A 824 -21.88 -5.12 -15.89
CA LEU A 824 -22.25 -6.41 -16.46
C LEU A 824 -23.69 -6.41 -17.01
N MET A 825 -24.62 -5.81 -16.28
CA MET A 825 -26.05 -5.91 -16.61
C MET A 825 -26.39 -5.13 -17.89
N ALA A 826 -25.78 -3.95 -18.07
CA ALA A 826 -25.93 -3.19 -19.30
C ALA A 826 -25.42 -3.98 -20.51
N ARG A 827 -24.24 -4.59 -20.42
CA ARG A 827 -23.63 -5.39 -21.51
C ARG A 827 -24.45 -6.63 -21.87
N LYS A 828 -24.93 -7.38 -20.88
CA LYS A 828 -25.82 -8.52 -21.13
C LYS A 828 -27.10 -8.09 -21.84
N LYS A 829 -27.72 -7.00 -21.39
CA LYS A 829 -28.94 -6.49 -22.02
C LYS A 829 -28.70 -5.99 -23.45
N LEU A 830 -27.56 -5.34 -23.70
CA LEU A 830 -27.16 -4.93 -25.05
C LEU A 830 -26.94 -6.14 -25.97
N ALA A 831 -26.30 -7.21 -25.48
CA ALA A 831 -26.13 -8.44 -26.24
C ALA A 831 -27.48 -9.08 -26.61
N GLU A 832 -28.41 -9.19 -25.65
CA GLU A 832 -29.77 -9.70 -25.90
C GLU A 832 -30.52 -8.87 -26.96
N MET A 833 -30.43 -7.55 -26.88
CA MET A 833 -31.10 -6.65 -27.83
C MET A 833 -30.49 -6.76 -29.23
N ALA A 834 -29.17 -6.86 -29.33
CA ALA A 834 -28.47 -7.07 -30.60
C ALA A 834 -28.83 -8.42 -31.24
N LEU A 835 -28.96 -9.49 -30.46
CA LEU A 835 -29.45 -10.79 -30.94
C LEU A 835 -30.87 -10.69 -31.50
N ALA A 836 -31.77 -10.02 -30.78
CA ALA A 836 -33.14 -9.80 -31.24
C ALA A 836 -33.20 -8.97 -32.55
N ALA A 837 -32.29 -8.00 -32.70
CA ALA A 837 -32.11 -7.21 -33.91
C ALA A 837 -31.36 -7.96 -35.04
N LYS A 838 -30.84 -9.16 -34.77
CA LYS A 838 -29.97 -9.95 -35.67
C LYS A 838 -28.67 -9.23 -36.04
N ASP A 839 -28.25 -8.25 -35.23
CA ASP A 839 -26.92 -7.66 -35.32
C ASP A 839 -25.93 -8.55 -34.55
N TYR A 840 -25.53 -9.65 -35.19
CA TYR A 840 -24.72 -10.67 -34.54
C TYR A 840 -23.30 -10.20 -34.22
N GLN A 841 -22.78 -9.18 -34.90
CA GLN A 841 -21.48 -8.61 -34.55
C GLN A 841 -21.57 -7.82 -33.25
N ALA A 842 -22.55 -6.91 -33.13
CA ALA A 842 -22.73 -6.16 -31.89
C ALA A 842 -23.07 -7.10 -30.71
N ALA A 843 -23.87 -8.15 -30.96
CA ALA A 843 -24.18 -9.15 -29.95
C ALA A 843 -22.92 -9.86 -29.42
N GLU A 844 -22.02 -10.24 -30.33
CA GLU A 844 -20.74 -10.85 -29.98
C GLU A 844 -19.88 -9.93 -29.13
N ASP A 845 -19.72 -8.67 -29.56
CA ASP A 845 -18.89 -7.68 -28.88
C ASP A 845 -19.38 -7.44 -27.44
N TRP A 846 -20.70 -7.26 -27.26
CA TRP A 846 -21.30 -7.03 -25.94
C TRP A 846 -21.27 -8.27 -25.05
N ALA A 847 -21.50 -9.46 -25.61
CA ALA A 847 -21.46 -10.70 -24.84
C ALA A 847 -20.02 -11.03 -24.41
N ASN A 848 -19.02 -10.81 -25.27
CA ASN A 848 -17.62 -10.98 -24.91
C ASN A 848 -17.21 -10.01 -23.79
N GLN A 849 -17.59 -8.72 -23.88
CA GLN A 849 -17.33 -7.76 -22.78
C GLN A 849 -18.02 -8.15 -21.47
N ALA A 850 -19.17 -8.83 -21.51
CA ALA A 850 -19.82 -9.34 -20.31
C ALA A 850 -19.01 -10.50 -19.68
N VAL A 851 -18.48 -11.41 -20.50
CA VAL A 851 -17.56 -12.48 -20.06
C VAL A 851 -16.26 -11.91 -19.47
N GLU A 852 -15.78 -10.79 -20.00
CA GLU A 852 -14.62 -10.04 -19.47
C GLU A 852 -14.85 -9.38 -18.10
N ILE A 853 -16.08 -9.38 -17.59
CA ILE A 853 -16.42 -8.94 -16.23
C ILE A 853 -16.73 -10.14 -15.33
N ASP A 854 -17.54 -11.08 -15.83
CA ASP A 854 -17.86 -12.31 -15.12
C ASP A 854 -17.82 -13.51 -16.05
N VAL A 855 -16.68 -14.21 -16.01
CA VAL A 855 -16.45 -15.43 -16.80
C VAL A 855 -17.33 -16.61 -16.34
N SER A 856 -18.03 -16.48 -15.21
CA SER A 856 -18.94 -17.50 -14.70
C SER A 856 -20.41 -17.22 -15.04
N ASP A 857 -20.72 -16.14 -15.77
CA ASP A 857 -22.09 -15.80 -16.15
C ASP A 857 -22.57 -16.65 -17.33
N ALA A 858 -23.38 -17.68 -17.03
CA ALA A 858 -23.94 -18.59 -18.04
C ALA A 858 -24.77 -17.86 -19.12
N GLY A 859 -25.42 -16.75 -18.76
CA GLY A 859 -26.22 -15.95 -19.69
C GLY A 859 -25.37 -15.23 -20.73
N ALA A 860 -24.23 -14.68 -20.32
CA ALA A 860 -23.26 -14.05 -21.20
C ALA A 860 -22.68 -15.07 -22.20
N HIS A 861 -22.29 -16.25 -21.74
CA HIS A 861 -21.85 -17.34 -22.62
C HIS A 861 -22.93 -17.79 -23.60
N CYS A 862 -24.20 -17.89 -23.16
CA CYS A 862 -25.31 -18.23 -24.05
C CYS A 862 -25.51 -17.16 -25.13
N ALA A 863 -25.47 -15.87 -24.77
CA ALA A 863 -25.59 -14.78 -25.74
C ALA A 863 -24.42 -14.75 -26.72
N PHE A 864 -23.20 -15.01 -26.25
CA PHE A 864 -21.99 -15.12 -27.09
C PHE A 864 -22.11 -16.31 -28.05
N ALA A 865 -22.60 -17.46 -27.59
CA ALA A 865 -22.81 -18.61 -28.44
C ALA A 865 -23.87 -18.34 -29.53
N GLU A 866 -25.01 -17.73 -29.17
CA GLU A 866 -26.07 -17.36 -30.12
C GLU A 866 -25.58 -16.35 -31.18
N SER A 867 -24.72 -15.40 -30.79
CA SER A 867 -24.15 -14.44 -31.75
C SER A 867 -23.21 -15.14 -32.74
N LEU A 868 -22.40 -16.08 -32.27
CA LEU A 868 -21.51 -16.90 -33.11
C LEU A 868 -22.29 -17.80 -34.09
N VAL A 869 -23.42 -18.38 -33.68
CA VAL A 869 -24.32 -19.12 -34.60
C VAL A 869 -24.81 -18.20 -35.72
N GLY A 870 -25.27 -17.00 -35.40
CA GLY A 870 -25.72 -16.01 -36.39
C GLY A 870 -24.62 -15.58 -37.38
N ARG A 871 -23.35 -15.69 -36.98
CA ARG A 871 -22.17 -15.47 -37.83
C ARG A 871 -21.63 -16.74 -38.51
N HIS A 872 -22.33 -17.87 -38.37
CA HIS A 872 -21.93 -19.18 -38.88
C HIS A 872 -20.61 -19.73 -38.32
N ASN A 873 -20.18 -19.25 -37.15
CA ASN A 873 -19.02 -19.76 -36.42
C ASN A 873 -19.45 -20.87 -35.44
N TYR A 874 -20.01 -21.95 -36.00
CA TYR A 874 -20.66 -22.99 -35.22
C TYR A 874 -19.72 -23.72 -34.26
N ARG A 875 -18.44 -23.85 -34.61
CA ARG A 875 -17.46 -24.52 -33.75
C ARG A 875 -17.30 -23.79 -32.42
N GLN A 876 -17.04 -22.48 -32.46
CA GLN A 876 -16.91 -21.70 -31.23
C GLN A 876 -18.26 -21.57 -30.51
N ALA A 877 -19.36 -21.44 -31.25
CA ALA A 877 -20.70 -21.42 -30.65
C ALA A 877 -20.98 -22.67 -29.80
N ILE A 878 -20.61 -23.86 -30.30
CA ILE A 878 -20.75 -25.12 -29.56
C ILE A 878 -19.94 -25.08 -28.25
N GLU A 879 -18.68 -24.63 -28.29
CA GLU A 879 -17.82 -24.52 -27.11
C GLU A 879 -18.40 -23.54 -26.05
N GLU A 880 -18.95 -22.42 -26.49
CA GLU A 880 -19.59 -21.42 -25.63
C GLU A 880 -20.93 -21.93 -25.04
N PHE A 881 -21.76 -22.63 -25.81
CA PHE A 881 -22.97 -23.26 -25.28
C PHE A 881 -22.66 -24.34 -24.26
N GLU A 882 -21.65 -25.19 -24.52
CA GLU A 882 -21.20 -26.19 -23.54
C GLU A 882 -20.72 -25.54 -22.25
N THR A 883 -20.05 -24.40 -22.36
CA THR A 883 -19.63 -23.59 -21.20
C THR A 883 -20.84 -23.06 -20.43
N ALA A 884 -21.83 -22.47 -21.12
CA ALA A 884 -23.07 -21.99 -20.51
C ALA A 884 -23.84 -23.11 -19.78
N ILE A 885 -23.92 -24.30 -20.39
CA ILE A 885 -24.57 -25.48 -19.80
C ILE A 885 -23.81 -26.00 -18.59
N ALA A 886 -22.47 -25.97 -18.62
CA ALA A 886 -21.66 -26.38 -17.48
C ALA A 886 -21.82 -25.44 -16.28
N LEU A 887 -21.95 -24.12 -16.53
CA LEU A 887 -22.14 -23.10 -15.51
C LEU A 887 -23.56 -23.12 -14.91
N ASP A 888 -24.60 -23.31 -15.73
CA ASP A 888 -25.98 -23.48 -15.26
C ASP A 888 -26.66 -24.69 -15.93
N PRO A 889 -26.51 -25.90 -15.34
CA PRO A 889 -27.04 -27.13 -15.90
C PRO A 889 -28.57 -27.22 -15.92
N ASN A 890 -29.33 -26.30 -15.31
CA ASN A 890 -30.79 -26.41 -15.30
C ASN A 890 -31.46 -25.55 -16.38
N GLN A 891 -30.69 -24.79 -17.16
CA GLN A 891 -31.25 -23.95 -18.22
C GLN A 891 -31.55 -24.78 -19.48
N PRO A 892 -32.81 -24.80 -19.95
CA PRO A 892 -33.17 -25.53 -21.15
C PRO A 892 -32.77 -24.79 -22.44
N ARG A 893 -32.76 -23.45 -22.42
CA ARG A 893 -32.46 -22.60 -23.59
C ARG A 893 -31.09 -22.89 -24.23
N PRO A 894 -29.95 -22.88 -23.49
CA PRO A 894 -28.64 -23.16 -24.09
C PRO A 894 -28.53 -24.56 -24.71
N ARG A 895 -29.24 -25.56 -24.16
CA ARG A 895 -29.24 -26.93 -24.71
C ARG A 895 -29.99 -27.02 -26.02
N PHE A 896 -31.16 -26.39 -26.11
CA PHE A 896 -31.91 -26.37 -27.35
C PHE A 896 -31.11 -25.66 -28.46
N ALA A 897 -30.50 -24.52 -28.14
CA ALA A 897 -29.67 -23.77 -29.07
C ALA A 897 -28.38 -24.52 -29.45
N LEU A 898 -27.75 -25.24 -28.52
CA LEU A 898 -26.61 -26.12 -28.80
C LEU A 898 -26.99 -27.23 -29.79
N ALA A 899 -28.16 -27.85 -29.64
CA ALA A 899 -28.59 -28.89 -30.55
C ALA A 899 -28.75 -28.37 -31.99
N ASP A 900 -29.37 -27.19 -32.16
CA ASP A 900 -29.46 -26.53 -33.46
C ASP A 900 -28.08 -26.20 -34.02
N ALA A 901 -27.18 -25.61 -33.21
CA ALA A 901 -25.81 -25.32 -33.61
C ALA A 901 -25.04 -26.58 -34.05
N CYS A 902 -25.23 -27.72 -33.36
CA CYS A 902 -24.66 -29.00 -33.75
C CYS A 902 -25.20 -29.48 -35.09
N LEU A 903 -26.49 -29.34 -35.37
CA LEU A 903 -27.08 -29.68 -36.68
C LEU A 903 -26.51 -28.81 -37.79
N GLN A 904 -26.39 -27.50 -37.58
CA GLN A 904 -25.77 -26.58 -38.53
C GLN A 904 -24.28 -26.88 -38.76
N ALA A 905 -23.58 -27.41 -37.76
CA ALA A 905 -22.21 -27.89 -37.86
C ALA A 905 -22.08 -29.29 -38.49
N GLY A 906 -23.18 -29.99 -38.77
CA GLY A 906 -23.21 -31.34 -39.31
C GLY A 906 -23.03 -32.47 -38.27
N ASP A 907 -23.07 -32.17 -36.97
CA ASP A 907 -22.93 -33.13 -35.87
C ASP A 907 -24.29 -33.57 -35.33
N ALA A 908 -25.05 -34.29 -36.17
CA ALA A 908 -26.37 -34.82 -35.80
C ALA A 908 -26.34 -35.79 -34.61
N ARG A 909 -25.21 -36.48 -34.39
CA ARG A 909 -25.04 -37.41 -33.25
C ARG A 909 -25.01 -36.66 -31.93
N LYS A 910 -24.24 -35.57 -31.84
CA LYS A 910 -24.19 -34.71 -30.66
C LYS A 910 -25.51 -33.98 -30.45
N ALA A 911 -26.15 -33.47 -31.51
CA ALA A 911 -27.47 -32.85 -31.44
C ALA A 911 -28.51 -33.79 -30.80
N ARG A 912 -28.56 -35.06 -31.24
CA ARG A 912 -29.43 -36.10 -30.65
C ARG A 912 -29.19 -36.27 -29.16
N GLN A 913 -27.92 -36.34 -28.74
CA GLN A 913 -27.57 -36.52 -27.33
C GLN A 913 -28.04 -35.33 -26.48
N VAL A 914 -27.75 -34.11 -26.94
CA VAL A 914 -28.13 -32.87 -26.24
C VAL A 914 -29.66 -32.74 -26.13
N LEU A 915 -30.40 -33.07 -27.19
CA LEU A 915 -31.87 -33.04 -27.18
C LEU A 915 -32.47 -34.12 -26.27
N ALA A 916 -31.92 -35.32 -26.28
CA ALA A 916 -32.35 -36.38 -25.37
C ALA A 916 -32.14 -35.99 -23.90
N ASP A 917 -31.07 -35.26 -23.58
CA ASP A 917 -30.84 -34.74 -22.24
C ASP A 917 -31.76 -33.55 -21.92
N LEU A 918 -32.04 -32.67 -22.89
CA LEU A 918 -33.00 -31.57 -22.75
C LEU A 918 -34.41 -32.09 -22.41
N VAL A 919 -34.92 -33.08 -23.14
CA VAL A 919 -36.26 -33.64 -22.92
C VAL A 919 -36.37 -34.31 -21.55
N LYS A 920 -35.27 -34.83 -20.99
CA LYS A 920 -35.28 -35.36 -19.60
C LYS A 920 -35.43 -34.26 -18.55
N ILE A 921 -34.77 -33.11 -18.74
CA ILE A 921 -34.77 -32.03 -17.74
C ILE A 921 -35.96 -31.07 -17.91
N ALA A 922 -36.46 -30.91 -19.13
CA ALA A 922 -37.56 -30.04 -19.50
C ALA A 922 -38.41 -30.70 -20.61
N PRO A 923 -39.26 -31.68 -20.26
CA PRO A 923 -40.08 -32.41 -21.23
C PRO A 923 -40.99 -31.49 -22.05
N ASP A 924 -41.51 -30.44 -21.42
CA ASP A 924 -42.43 -29.48 -22.05
C ASP A 924 -41.70 -28.33 -22.78
N TYR A 925 -40.37 -28.42 -22.98
CA TYR A 925 -39.64 -27.34 -23.66
C TYR A 925 -40.07 -27.25 -25.14
N PRO A 926 -40.56 -26.08 -25.61
CA PRO A 926 -41.14 -25.97 -26.94
C PRO A 926 -40.20 -26.41 -28.06
N GLY A 927 -40.66 -27.37 -28.87
CA GLY A 927 -39.93 -27.86 -30.04
C GLY A 927 -38.82 -28.87 -29.77
N ALA A 928 -38.49 -29.18 -28.51
CA ALA A 928 -37.42 -30.13 -28.18
C ALA A 928 -37.70 -31.56 -28.65
N GLU A 929 -38.90 -32.10 -28.38
CA GLU A 929 -39.29 -33.45 -28.82
C GLU A 929 -39.37 -33.56 -30.34
N LEU A 930 -40.00 -32.57 -31.00
CA LEU A 930 -40.13 -32.53 -32.46
C LEU A 930 -38.75 -32.49 -33.15
N LEU A 931 -37.82 -31.69 -32.62
CA LEU A 931 -36.46 -31.63 -33.16
C LEU A 931 -35.72 -32.95 -32.91
N LEU A 932 -35.91 -33.59 -31.75
CA LEU A 932 -35.31 -34.90 -31.46
C LEU A 932 -35.80 -35.98 -32.42
N GLU A 933 -37.12 -36.04 -32.68
CA GLU A 933 -37.72 -36.98 -33.64
C GLU A 933 -37.14 -36.77 -35.04
N SER A 934 -37.07 -35.52 -35.51
CA SER A 934 -36.49 -35.19 -36.82
C SER A 934 -35.04 -35.65 -36.94
N VAL A 935 -34.22 -35.45 -35.91
CA VAL A 935 -32.81 -35.85 -35.91
C VAL A 935 -32.67 -37.38 -35.90
N LEU A 936 -33.55 -38.10 -35.22
CA LEU A 936 -33.57 -39.57 -35.22
C LEU A 936 -33.91 -40.11 -36.61
N GLU A 937 -34.91 -39.56 -37.29
CA GLU A 937 -35.27 -39.97 -38.66
C GLU A 937 -34.14 -39.74 -39.66
N ASP A 938 -33.44 -38.61 -39.57
CA ASP A 938 -32.34 -38.28 -40.47
C ASP A 938 -31.10 -39.15 -40.25
N LEU A 939 -30.79 -39.50 -38.99
CA LEU A 939 -29.75 -40.47 -38.66
C LEU A 939 -30.10 -41.88 -39.17
N GLU A 940 -31.36 -42.31 -39.03
CA GLU A 940 -31.82 -43.60 -39.55
C GLU A 940 -31.77 -43.70 -41.08
N LYS A 941 -32.05 -42.60 -41.80
CA LYS A 941 -31.94 -42.56 -43.27
C LYS A 941 -30.48 -42.65 -43.71
N ASN A 942 -29.58 -41.89 -43.08
CA ASN A 942 -28.16 -41.90 -43.39
C ASN A 942 -27.45 -43.22 -43.03
N GLU A 943 -27.97 -43.99 -42.07
CA GLU A 943 -27.46 -45.34 -41.77
C GLU A 943 -28.01 -46.43 -42.71
N ARG A 944 -29.03 -46.12 -43.53
CA ARG A 944 -29.67 -47.06 -44.47
C ARG A 944 -29.23 -46.90 -45.94
N GLU A 945 -28.53 -45.82 -46.31
CA GLU A 945 -27.91 -45.64 -47.62
C GLU A 945 -26.40 -45.95 -47.56
N PRO A 946 -25.89 -46.99 -48.24
CA PRO A 946 -24.48 -47.38 -48.21
C PRO A 946 -23.54 -46.48 -49.02
#